data_AF-A0A9X8H3V2-F1
#
_entry.id   AF-A0A9X8H3V2-F1
#
_cell.length_a   1.000
_cell.length_b   1.000
_cell.length_c   1.000
_cell.angle_alpha   90.00
_cell.angle_beta   90.00
_cell.angle_gamma   90.00
#
_symmetry.space_group_name_H-M   'P 1'
#
loop_
_entity.id
_entity.type
_entity.pdbx_description
1 polymer ?
#
loop_
_entity_poly.entity_id
_entity_poly.type
_entity_poly.pdbx_seq_one_letter_code
_entity_poly.pdbx_strand_id
1 'polypeptide(L)'
;VGAFDTNDVSNLVECIVMFRYGLLFGEGNKMQTELSWLQVQVAHPSRVDEIVSLATTVVGNGKVSKAMSCLLPTPAIQWTIISQTSCFDSTVVVRGEPEHYLINVLTGCVLLNGNPPCRLPRSIVQHATYTRYFDEQDFDVMAICDTVFRTTQTCDDVYFEFAIVNATTIRIRSIHSQTERVLELVELTESAWMSGLPIRLLKMHSHWLDCTQKLLVFRPPTFKSRVNQQYLAVLDDPSRCFEVPYASQHIELTEVIATRQSYRYFVEESTVPWIATALSKFENVAYVHAMMTPGKILQVHLPRYGLTFEGHTVNPRSLEFTEFHLATTQQLDFTLPFFEHYLVLERLVECPGQPSTKLLVPNGMVVVRNGMVTVQQTDACDAALSYFTYDFAPHSNQLSANSIVGRLQLAAIFAASSSSVPDPHLNMTGSEMALILLRQCWVSRPWTELEASKLANLASFAYKEPALAILCERFAKQALDRAFLYVAVPAEPNHAPNELVNTSKCELRGWNTQTMPWNDLRRGLQPHEMIEAFGPIPRPRRHDSPPGSYSVSSIPPCPVSKDVVAIVERSVLSMVEYQSKTSSRPYPLKKQKLNNSIEAHVGSLLEKSWHHYQDLAQPIFTQSNDNMEKVLQRTQRQVQGKVDTLESYLVDVVRNCIPTRHVHRMNLRRACNRVANPTLRDMLVWAHSPHEVLRFNPYFSPEAVKAIQGVTQLYLATVVLNARLCRILHLIESTASDAQVLQELQVTRTWSIEDHPRWLVFEVEGSLQIRPEQAAIAQHLLNESSGTICQLNMGLGKTRVILPLLILHYTSQGHVPRVHILGPILQEALAFFHLHLSASTLAIRILDQPFHRQAELTSFGMSILGQPIMNACYVVAPEHRLSLEMKLQEWVYEKNVHAEPLAALLAQSKFVDIFDEVDALLHHRYQLVYAMGTPDRLDNCETRAVVAQGLLAVLNTCDRDSRLHQWIFQHGLQNTNKSKSAFREIRLKVGVPEAALEEFRRLVAHAMIAHSSVHFQWLGLWCQKSSAHKDALVRCLLLKDGEIDGLQCLASTSAYASMLALRGFLAFGILEHCLQQRPRVQYGVDPHRHPKRLAIPFRAADVPSARAEFGHPDVSIFLTTLAYYYQGLTETQVPPLESMPMLSLMFSK
;
A
#
# COMPACT_ATOMS: atom_id res chain seq x y z
N VAL A 1 -64.05 -17.54 20.02
CA VAL A 1 -63.46 -18.17 21.22
C VAL A 1 -63.46 -19.67 20.98
N GLY A 2 -62.31 -20.22 20.60
CA GLY A 2 -62.14 -21.66 20.36
C GLY A 2 -61.96 -22.44 21.67
N ALA A 3 -62.08 -23.76 21.61
CA ALA A 3 -61.72 -24.64 22.73
C ALA A 3 -60.23 -24.44 23.09
N PHE A 4 -59.91 -24.40 24.38
CA PHE A 4 -58.57 -24.18 24.88
C PHE A 4 -57.89 -25.55 25.04
N ASP A 5 -57.03 -25.94 24.09
CA ASP A 5 -56.44 -27.27 24.08
C ASP A 5 -55.18 -27.37 24.96
N THR A 6 -54.81 -28.59 25.36
CA THR A 6 -53.62 -28.85 26.19
C THR A 6 -52.30 -28.37 25.58
N ASN A 7 -52.24 -28.23 24.25
CA ASN A 7 -51.07 -27.69 23.56
C ASN A 7 -50.99 -26.16 23.62
N ASP A 8 -52.14 -25.49 23.62
CA ASP A 8 -52.23 -24.03 23.76
C ASP A 8 -51.82 -23.59 25.17
N VAL A 9 -52.20 -24.36 26.19
CA VAL A 9 -51.74 -24.16 27.57
C VAL A 9 -50.21 -24.28 27.67
N SER A 10 -49.60 -25.26 27.00
CA SER A 10 -48.15 -25.44 27.00
C SER A 10 -47.42 -24.26 26.34
N ASN A 11 -47.90 -23.81 25.18
CA ASN A 11 -47.33 -22.67 24.47
C ASN A 11 -47.51 -21.38 25.28
N LEU A 12 -48.66 -21.23 25.96
CA LEU A 12 -48.92 -20.10 26.83
C LEU A 12 -47.94 -20.05 28.01
N VAL A 13 -47.69 -21.18 28.68
CA VAL A 13 -46.72 -21.26 29.78
C VAL A 13 -45.31 -20.91 29.29
N GLU A 14 -44.91 -21.43 28.11
CA GLU A 14 -43.64 -21.09 27.47
C GLU A 14 -43.54 -19.57 27.20
N CYS A 15 -44.59 -18.94 26.65
CA CYS A 15 -44.65 -17.50 26.43
C CYS A 15 -44.64 -16.69 27.72
N ILE A 16 -45.34 -17.11 28.78
CA ILE A 16 -45.37 -16.41 30.08
C ILE A 16 -43.98 -16.44 30.73
N VAL A 17 -43.28 -17.58 30.68
CA VAL A 17 -41.91 -17.74 31.20
C VAL A 17 -40.93 -16.87 30.41
N MET A 18 -40.98 -16.89 29.07
CA MET A 18 -40.13 -16.02 28.23
C MET A 18 -40.43 -14.53 28.45
N PHE A 19 -41.70 -14.16 28.61
CA PHE A 19 -42.11 -12.79 28.88
C PHE A 19 -41.57 -12.31 30.24
N ARG A 20 -41.71 -13.12 31.30
CA ARG A 20 -41.20 -12.80 32.63
C ARG A 20 -39.69 -12.66 32.65
N TYR A 21 -38.99 -13.53 31.93
CA TYR A 21 -37.53 -13.46 31.76
C TYR A 21 -37.11 -12.20 31.00
N GLY A 22 -37.74 -11.89 29.86
CA GLY A 22 -37.47 -10.66 29.10
C GLY A 22 -37.76 -9.39 29.88
N LEU A 23 -38.76 -9.39 30.78
CA LEU A 23 -39.04 -8.28 31.69
C LEU A 23 -37.93 -8.09 32.75
N LEU A 24 -37.44 -9.18 33.35
CA LEU A 24 -36.37 -9.16 34.36
C LEU A 24 -35.05 -8.59 33.82
N PHE A 25 -34.67 -8.96 32.59
CA PHE A 25 -33.41 -8.55 31.99
C PHE A 25 -33.54 -7.35 31.03
N GLY A 26 -34.77 -6.92 30.70
CA GLY A 26 -35.06 -5.84 29.76
C GLY A 26 -35.00 -4.42 30.32
N GLU A 27 -34.67 -4.23 31.60
CA GLU A 27 -34.49 -2.91 32.20
C GLU A 27 -33.38 -2.12 31.48
N GLY A 28 -33.72 -0.93 30.96
CA GLY A 28 -32.82 -0.06 30.20
C GLY A 28 -32.79 -0.28 28.68
N ASN A 29 -33.52 -1.28 28.15
CA ASN A 29 -33.59 -1.54 26.71
C ASN A 29 -34.75 -0.76 26.03
N LYS A 30 -34.69 -0.55 24.71
CA LYS A 30 -35.74 0.15 23.92
C LYS A 30 -37.12 -0.50 24.04
N MET A 31 -37.16 -1.82 24.29
CA MET A 31 -38.39 -2.60 24.48
C MET A 31 -38.96 -2.55 25.91
N GLN A 32 -38.32 -1.87 26.85
CA GLN A 32 -38.79 -1.79 28.25
C GLN A 32 -40.22 -1.21 28.34
N THR A 33 -40.52 -0.20 27.53
CA THR A 33 -41.85 0.43 27.49
C THR A 33 -42.92 -0.51 26.92
N GLU A 34 -42.58 -1.30 25.91
CA GLU A 34 -43.49 -2.29 25.30
C GLU A 34 -43.73 -3.48 26.25
N LEU A 35 -42.66 -4.00 26.87
CA LEU A 35 -42.75 -5.10 27.83
C LEU A 35 -43.50 -4.71 29.11
N SER A 36 -43.32 -3.48 29.61
CA SER A 36 -44.09 -2.97 30.76
C SER A 36 -45.57 -2.76 30.41
N TRP A 37 -45.90 -2.35 29.19
CA TRP A 37 -47.29 -2.26 28.71
C TRP A 37 -47.94 -3.65 28.62
N LEU A 38 -47.22 -4.65 28.10
CA LEU A 38 -47.66 -6.05 28.06
C LEU A 38 -47.87 -6.64 29.46
N GLN A 39 -47.05 -6.25 30.45
CA GLN A 39 -47.18 -6.73 31.83
C GLN A 39 -48.54 -6.37 32.44
N VAL A 40 -49.07 -5.19 32.10
CA VAL A 40 -50.39 -4.72 32.53
C VAL A 40 -51.52 -5.55 31.87
N GLN A 41 -51.33 -6.01 30.64
CA GLN A 41 -52.33 -6.83 29.93
C GLN A 41 -52.32 -8.31 30.35
N VAL A 42 -51.15 -8.89 30.63
CA VAL A 42 -51.01 -10.29 31.10
C VAL A 42 -51.56 -10.46 32.52
N ALA A 43 -51.62 -9.40 33.33
CA ALA A 43 -52.14 -9.41 34.69
C ALA A 43 -53.67 -9.47 34.82
N HIS A 44 -54.42 -9.68 33.72
CA HIS A 44 -55.88 -9.83 33.73
C HIS A 44 -56.31 -11.28 33.44
N PRO A 45 -56.57 -12.11 34.47
CA PRO A 45 -56.92 -13.49 34.19
C PRO A 45 -58.41 -13.73 34.50
N SER A 46 -59.24 -13.81 33.46
CA SER A 46 -60.64 -14.27 33.60
C SER A 46 -60.77 -15.81 33.63
N ARG A 47 -59.66 -16.57 33.48
CA ARG A 47 -59.64 -18.04 33.33
C ARG A 47 -58.51 -18.75 34.12
N VAL A 48 -58.14 -18.27 35.32
CA VAL A 48 -57.04 -18.86 36.14
C VAL A 48 -57.29 -20.34 36.46
N ASP A 49 -58.49 -20.68 36.92
CA ASP A 49 -58.82 -22.02 37.41
C ASP A 49 -58.81 -23.07 36.29
N GLU A 50 -59.14 -22.65 35.07
CA GLU A 50 -59.14 -23.49 33.87
C GLU A 50 -57.70 -23.76 33.37
N ILE A 51 -56.80 -22.77 33.49
CA ILE A 51 -55.38 -22.93 33.13
C ILE A 51 -54.66 -23.83 34.15
N VAL A 52 -54.92 -23.65 35.45
CA VAL A 52 -54.29 -24.47 36.51
C VAL A 52 -54.77 -25.92 36.42
N SER A 53 -56.09 -26.17 36.27
CA SER A 53 -56.62 -27.53 36.14
C SER A 53 -56.10 -28.27 34.90
N LEU A 54 -56.04 -27.59 33.74
CA LEU A 54 -55.46 -28.15 32.51
C LEU A 54 -53.94 -28.35 32.60
N ALA A 55 -53.20 -27.43 33.22
CA ALA A 55 -51.77 -27.61 33.47
C ALA A 55 -51.51 -28.85 34.33
N THR A 56 -52.32 -29.08 35.38
CA THR A 56 -52.20 -30.26 36.25
C THR A 56 -52.37 -31.58 35.48
N THR A 57 -53.25 -31.63 34.48
CA THR A 57 -53.41 -32.80 33.59
C THR A 57 -52.28 -33.00 32.58
N VAL A 58 -51.50 -31.96 32.26
CA VAL A 58 -50.40 -31.96 31.27
C VAL A 58 -49.03 -32.26 31.89
N VAL A 59 -48.89 -32.08 33.21
CA VAL A 59 -47.63 -32.20 33.98
C VAL A 59 -46.99 -33.60 33.94
N GLY A 60 -47.75 -34.64 33.55
CA GLY A 60 -47.21 -35.99 33.38
C GLY A 60 -46.27 -36.20 32.18
N ASN A 61 -46.18 -35.26 31.22
CA ASN A 61 -45.46 -35.50 29.95
C ASN A 61 -44.55 -34.33 29.55
N GLY A 62 -43.38 -34.15 30.16
CA GLY A 62 -42.20 -33.44 29.61
C GLY A 62 -42.34 -31.97 29.10
N LYS A 63 -43.56 -31.39 29.06
CA LYS A 63 -43.87 -30.10 28.44
C LYS A 63 -43.56 -28.91 29.36
N VAL A 64 -43.65 -29.09 30.69
CA VAL A 64 -43.14 -28.11 31.66
C VAL A 64 -41.61 -28.03 31.59
N SER A 65 -40.94 -29.18 31.43
CA SER A 65 -39.50 -29.24 31.19
C SER A 65 -39.11 -28.53 29.88
N LYS A 66 -39.98 -28.54 28.86
CA LYS A 66 -39.80 -27.76 27.62
C LYS A 66 -39.90 -26.24 27.86
N ALA A 67 -40.91 -25.75 28.58
CA ALA A 67 -41.01 -24.32 28.91
C ALA A 67 -39.81 -23.82 29.72
N MET A 68 -39.24 -24.68 30.55
CA MET A 68 -38.02 -24.40 31.30
C MET A 68 -36.74 -24.52 30.45
N SER A 69 -36.73 -25.40 29.44
CA SER A 69 -35.60 -25.54 28.50
C SER A 69 -35.23 -24.26 27.76
N CYS A 70 -36.18 -23.32 27.65
CA CYS A 70 -35.95 -21.98 27.10
C CYS A 70 -35.06 -21.10 27.99
N LEU A 71 -34.97 -21.40 29.29
CA LEU A 71 -34.20 -20.62 30.29
C LEU A 71 -33.02 -21.39 30.87
N LEU A 72 -33.17 -22.69 31.12
CA LEU A 72 -32.17 -23.54 31.74
C LEU A 72 -32.13 -24.90 31.04
N PRO A 73 -30.96 -25.55 30.96
CA PRO A 73 -30.84 -26.88 30.37
C PRO A 73 -31.50 -27.88 31.33
N THR A 74 -32.68 -28.37 30.99
CA THR A 74 -33.40 -29.28 31.87
C THR A 74 -33.02 -30.74 31.60
N PRO A 75 -32.51 -31.49 32.60
CA PRO A 75 -32.57 -32.95 32.55
C PRO A 75 -34.03 -33.41 32.48
N ALA A 76 -34.30 -34.69 32.22
CA ALA A 76 -35.66 -35.20 32.23
C ALA A 76 -36.27 -35.16 33.65
N ILE A 77 -36.82 -34.01 34.04
CA ILE A 77 -37.35 -33.73 35.38
C ILE A 77 -38.79 -34.26 35.52
N GLN A 78 -39.08 -34.97 36.62
CA GLN A 78 -40.44 -35.27 37.06
C GLN A 78 -40.92 -34.18 38.02
N TRP A 79 -42.02 -33.51 37.68
CA TRP A 79 -42.54 -32.36 38.42
C TRP A 79 -43.63 -32.78 39.41
N THR A 80 -43.55 -32.28 40.64
CA THR A 80 -44.60 -32.39 41.66
C THR A 80 -45.33 -31.07 41.81
N ILE A 81 -46.65 -31.09 41.99
CA ILE A 81 -47.44 -29.88 42.25
C ILE A 81 -47.50 -29.62 43.76
N ILE A 82 -47.26 -28.36 44.16
CA ILE A 82 -47.45 -27.93 45.53
C ILE A 82 -48.95 -27.67 45.74
N SER A 83 -49.57 -28.41 46.67
CA SER A 83 -51.01 -28.38 46.92
C SER A 83 -51.56 -26.96 47.10
N GLN A 84 -52.68 -26.64 46.44
CA GLN A 84 -53.36 -25.33 46.48
C GLN A 84 -52.54 -24.15 45.91
N THR A 85 -51.49 -24.42 45.14
CA THR A 85 -50.70 -23.37 44.46
C THR A 85 -50.58 -23.65 42.97
N SER A 86 -50.14 -22.64 42.21
CA SER A 86 -49.75 -22.76 40.80
C SER A 86 -48.26 -23.09 40.63
N CYS A 87 -47.61 -23.60 41.67
CA CYS A 87 -46.18 -23.88 41.70
C CYS A 87 -45.92 -25.37 41.51
N PHE A 88 -44.97 -25.68 40.65
CA PHE A 88 -44.43 -27.02 40.44
C PHE A 88 -42.99 -27.04 40.94
N ASP A 89 -42.60 -28.09 41.64
CA ASP A 89 -41.25 -28.27 42.12
C ASP A 89 -40.67 -29.64 41.75
N SER A 90 -39.35 -29.75 41.79
CA SER A 90 -38.64 -31.02 41.61
C SER A 90 -37.22 -30.92 42.14
N THR A 91 -36.69 -32.01 42.69
CA THR A 91 -35.29 -32.15 43.08
C THR A 91 -34.56 -33.07 42.11
N VAL A 92 -33.50 -32.59 41.46
CA VAL A 92 -32.64 -33.41 40.59
C VAL A 92 -31.21 -33.31 41.07
N VAL A 93 -30.51 -34.44 41.12
CA VAL A 93 -29.07 -34.45 41.42
C VAL A 93 -28.30 -34.09 40.16
N VAL A 94 -27.69 -32.91 40.15
CA VAL A 94 -26.88 -32.40 39.05
C VAL A 94 -25.44 -32.31 39.55
N ARG A 95 -24.50 -33.01 38.90
CA ARG A 95 -23.07 -33.04 39.25
C ARG A 95 -22.76 -33.43 40.71
N GLY A 96 -23.58 -34.32 41.28
CA GLY A 96 -23.40 -34.84 42.64
C GLY A 96 -24.03 -34.00 43.76
N GLU A 97 -24.61 -32.84 43.44
CA GLU A 97 -25.38 -32.03 44.40
C GLU A 97 -26.88 -32.00 44.05
N PRO A 98 -27.78 -32.04 45.05
CA PRO A 98 -29.21 -31.90 44.82
C PRO A 98 -29.57 -30.44 44.48
N GLU A 99 -30.01 -30.21 43.25
CA GLU A 99 -30.57 -28.94 42.79
C GLU A 99 -32.12 -29.00 42.85
N HIS A 100 -32.75 -28.05 43.53
CA HIS A 100 -34.21 -27.90 43.64
C HIS A 100 -34.71 -26.87 42.63
N TYR A 101 -35.60 -27.28 41.75
CA TYR A 101 -36.19 -26.45 40.71
C TYR A 101 -37.65 -26.15 41.07
N LEU A 102 -38.06 -24.89 40.95
CA LEU A 102 -39.44 -24.46 41.19
C LEU A 102 -39.92 -23.53 40.08
N ILE A 103 -41.12 -23.78 39.55
CA ILE A 103 -41.74 -22.95 38.51
C ILE A 103 -43.16 -22.60 38.92
N ASN A 104 -43.49 -21.30 38.87
CA ASN A 104 -44.87 -20.83 38.95
C ASN A 104 -45.42 -20.58 37.55
N VAL A 105 -46.35 -21.42 37.09
CA VAL A 105 -46.88 -21.38 35.71
C VAL A 105 -47.77 -20.17 35.42
N LEU A 106 -48.29 -19.49 36.44
CA LEU A 106 -49.12 -18.29 36.26
C LEU A 106 -48.29 -17.01 36.20
N THR A 107 -47.18 -16.94 36.96
CA THR A 107 -46.32 -15.75 37.00
C THR A 107 -45.09 -15.87 36.10
N GLY A 108 -44.80 -17.07 35.59
CA GLY A 108 -43.58 -17.36 34.84
C GLY A 108 -42.31 -17.32 35.69
N CYS A 109 -42.44 -17.29 37.02
CA CYS A 109 -41.30 -17.22 37.92
C CYS A 109 -40.65 -18.59 38.06
N VAL A 110 -39.36 -18.68 37.73
CA VAL A 110 -38.53 -19.87 37.86
C VAL A 110 -37.51 -19.61 38.95
N LEU A 111 -37.32 -20.56 39.87
CA LEU A 111 -36.33 -20.52 40.94
C LEU A 111 -35.45 -21.78 40.89
N LEU A 112 -34.16 -21.61 41.17
CA LEU A 112 -33.18 -22.69 41.40
C LEU A 112 -32.66 -22.56 42.83
N ASN A 113 -32.81 -23.60 43.65
CA ASN A 113 -32.47 -23.59 45.08
C ASN A 113 -33.07 -22.41 45.85
N GLY A 114 -34.26 -21.95 45.44
CA GLY A 114 -34.94 -20.79 46.01
C GLY A 114 -34.49 -19.42 45.45
N ASN A 115 -33.52 -19.38 44.55
CA ASN A 115 -32.99 -18.14 43.96
C ASN A 115 -33.56 -17.89 42.55
N PRO A 116 -34.03 -16.66 42.24
CA PRO A 116 -34.46 -16.29 40.89
C PRO A 116 -33.27 -16.01 39.95
N PRO A 117 -33.49 -16.01 38.62
CA PRO A 117 -32.55 -15.44 37.65
C PRO A 117 -32.24 -14.00 37.99
N CYS A 118 -30.96 -13.65 37.97
CA CYS A 118 -30.47 -12.32 38.29
C CYS A 118 -29.32 -11.92 37.36
N ARG A 119 -28.95 -10.64 37.42
CA ARG A 119 -27.70 -10.17 36.80
C ARG A 119 -26.51 -10.40 37.73
N LEU A 120 -25.30 -10.34 37.19
CA LEU A 120 -24.10 -10.42 38.00
C LEU A 120 -24.01 -9.23 38.97
N PRO A 121 -23.64 -9.47 40.25
CA PRO A 121 -23.37 -8.40 41.20
C PRO A 121 -22.32 -7.41 40.69
N ARG A 122 -22.48 -6.11 41.03
CA ARG A 122 -21.51 -5.06 40.68
C ARG A 122 -20.09 -5.36 41.17
N SER A 123 -19.96 -6.07 42.30
CA SER A 123 -18.66 -6.51 42.84
C SER A 123 -17.89 -7.44 41.90
N ILE A 124 -18.58 -8.18 41.01
CA ILE A 124 -17.95 -9.02 39.98
C ILE A 124 -17.73 -8.21 38.70
N VAL A 125 -18.75 -7.49 38.22
CA VAL A 125 -18.69 -6.76 36.93
C VAL A 125 -17.62 -5.66 36.94
N GLN A 126 -17.42 -4.98 38.07
CA GLN A 126 -16.40 -3.93 38.24
C GLN A 126 -15.01 -4.48 38.60
N HIS A 127 -14.86 -5.80 38.79
CA HIS A 127 -13.58 -6.39 39.15
C HIS A 127 -12.63 -6.39 37.95
N ALA A 128 -11.37 -6.01 38.16
CA ALA A 128 -10.37 -5.87 37.09
C ALA A 128 -10.23 -7.14 36.22
N THR A 129 -10.26 -8.33 36.83
CA THR A 129 -10.23 -9.63 36.13
C THR A 129 -11.41 -9.83 35.18
N TYR A 130 -12.62 -9.43 35.62
CA TYR A 130 -13.82 -9.55 34.82
C TYR A 130 -13.75 -8.59 33.64
N THR A 131 -13.49 -7.31 33.91
CA THR A 131 -13.41 -6.27 32.88
C THR A 131 -12.28 -6.54 31.87
N ARG A 132 -11.15 -7.11 32.31
CA ARG A 132 -10.04 -7.46 31.41
C ARG A 132 -10.43 -8.50 30.35
N TYR A 133 -11.25 -9.49 30.70
CA TYR A 133 -11.59 -10.58 29.77
C TYR A 133 -12.95 -10.38 29.09
N PHE A 134 -13.98 -10.03 29.86
CA PHE A 134 -15.36 -9.88 29.40
C PHE A 134 -15.71 -8.44 29.00
N ASP A 135 -14.84 -7.45 29.23
CA ASP A 135 -15.07 -6.04 28.89
C ASP A 135 -16.39 -5.54 29.53
N GLU A 136 -17.30 -4.99 28.73
CA GLU A 136 -18.64 -4.54 29.17
C GLU A 136 -19.74 -5.63 29.01
N GLN A 137 -19.39 -6.89 28.74
CA GLN A 137 -20.40 -7.95 28.61
C GLN A 137 -21.09 -8.21 29.96
N ASP A 138 -22.42 -8.29 29.95
CA ASP A 138 -23.25 -8.64 31.09
C ASP A 138 -23.91 -9.99 30.82
N PHE A 139 -23.90 -10.89 31.81
CA PHE A 139 -24.44 -12.24 31.66
C PHE A 139 -25.71 -12.41 32.52
N ASP A 140 -26.70 -13.06 31.93
CA ASP A 140 -27.85 -13.57 32.67
C ASP A 140 -27.40 -14.80 33.46
N VAL A 141 -27.53 -14.77 34.79
CA VAL A 141 -27.01 -15.80 35.70
C VAL A 141 -28.06 -16.29 36.70
N MET A 142 -27.87 -17.52 37.18
CA MET A 142 -28.57 -18.08 38.34
C MET A 142 -27.61 -18.19 39.51
N ALA A 143 -28.05 -17.79 40.71
CA ALA A 143 -27.30 -18.04 41.93
C ALA A 143 -27.54 -19.49 42.41
N ILE A 144 -26.51 -20.33 42.36
CA ILE A 144 -26.58 -21.71 42.89
C ILE A 144 -26.59 -21.66 44.43
N CYS A 145 -25.79 -20.75 44.97
CA CYS A 145 -25.74 -20.35 46.38
C CYS A 145 -25.37 -18.85 46.45
N ASP A 146 -25.37 -18.26 47.66
CA ASP A 146 -25.14 -16.82 47.86
C ASP A 146 -23.84 -16.28 47.24
N THR A 147 -22.85 -17.16 47.02
CA THR A 147 -21.52 -16.78 46.54
C THR A 147 -21.19 -17.25 45.13
N VAL A 148 -22.01 -18.11 44.50
CA VAL A 148 -21.71 -18.74 43.20
C VAL A 148 -22.85 -18.51 42.19
N PHE A 149 -22.51 -17.92 41.06
CA PHE A 149 -23.41 -17.57 39.97
C PHE A 149 -23.04 -18.33 38.69
N ARG A 150 -24.00 -18.93 37.99
CA ARG A 150 -23.80 -19.69 36.74
C ARG A 150 -24.62 -19.08 35.61
N THR A 151 -24.08 -18.99 34.40
CA THR A 151 -24.84 -18.51 33.23
C THR A 151 -26.07 -19.37 32.94
N THR A 152 -27.19 -18.73 32.60
CA THR A 152 -28.46 -19.42 32.27
C THR A 152 -28.36 -20.21 30.98
N GLN A 153 -27.67 -19.65 29.98
CA GLN A 153 -27.45 -20.24 28.66
C GLN A 153 -25.98 -20.57 28.41
N THR A 154 -25.73 -21.46 27.45
CA THR A 154 -24.39 -21.73 26.94
C THR A 154 -23.94 -20.62 26.00
N CYS A 155 -22.67 -20.26 26.05
CA CYS A 155 -22.03 -19.39 25.07
C CYS A 155 -21.04 -20.21 24.24
N ASP A 156 -21.45 -20.71 23.07
CA ASP A 156 -20.72 -21.70 22.26
C ASP A 156 -20.40 -22.97 23.06
N ASP A 157 -21.44 -23.66 23.54
CA ASP A 157 -21.34 -24.92 24.30
C ASP A 157 -20.58 -24.84 25.64
N VAL A 158 -20.39 -23.65 26.20
CA VAL A 158 -19.72 -23.45 27.49
C VAL A 158 -20.57 -22.63 28.46
N TYR A 159 -20.69 -23.08 29.71
CA TYR A 159 -21.23 -22.31 30.83
C TYR A 159 -20.12 -21.58 31.57
N PHE A 160 -20.40 -20.38 32.07
CA PHE A 160 -19.48 -19.68 32.97
C PHE A 160 -20.02 -19.69 34.40
N GLU A 161 -19.16 -20.01 35.35
CA GLU A 161 -19.42 -19.91 36.79
C GLU A 161 -18.54 -18.82 37.40
N PHE A 162 -19.15 -17.93 38.17
CA PHE A 162 -18.51 -16.83 38.86
C PHE A 162 -18.71 -17.02 40.35
N ALA A 163 -17.62 -17.15 41.11
CA ALA A 163 -17.66 -17.32 42.55
C ALA A 163 -16.89 -16.20 43.26
N ILE A 164 -17.47 -15.64 44.32
CA ILE A 164 -16.79 -14.70 45.21
C ILE A 164 -16.12 -15.52 46.31
N VAL A 165 -14.78 -15.61 46.28
CA VAL A 165 -14.03 -16.43 47.26
C VAL A 165 -13.72 -15.61 48.51
N ASN A 166 -13.24 -14.38 48.32
CA ASN A 166 -13.03 -13.38 49.37
C ASN A 166 -13.62 -12.03 48.90
N ALA A 167 -13.71 -11.04 49.79
CA ALA A 167 -14.19 -9.68 49.44
C ALA A 167 -13.43 -9.02 48.27
N THR A 168 -12.22 -9.50 47.95
CA THR A 168 -11.32 -8.95 46.92
C THR A 168 -10.93 -9.93 45.83
N THR A 169 -11.40 -11.19 45.84
CA THR A 169 -11.01 -12.18 44.83
C THR A 169 -12.22 -12.89 44.24
N ILE A 170 -12.32 -12.81 42.92
CA ILE A 170 -13.30 -13.55 42.14
C ILE A 170 -12.65 -14.78 41.50
N ARG A 171 -13.41 -15.87 41.41
CA ARG A 171 -13.03 -17.09 40.71
C ARG A 171 -13.97 -17.25 39.52
N ILE A 172 -13.41 -17.41 38.32
CA ILE A 172 -14.18 -17.59 37.09
C ILE A 172 -13.85 -18.96 36.53
N ARG A 173 -14.86 -19.79 36.27
CA ARG A 173 -14.72 -21.10 35.66
C ARG A 173 -15.52 -21.20 34.38
N SER A 174 -14.97 -21.86 33.37
CA SER A 174 -15.67 -22.22 32.15
C SER A 174 -15.89 -23.73 32.12
N ILE A 175 -17.12 -24.17 31.88
CA ILE A 175 -17.52 -25.57 31.94
C ILE A 175 -18.14 -25.96 30.60
N HIS A 176 -17.53 -26.93 29.93
CA HIS A 176 -18.04 -27.42 28.64
C HIS A 176 -19.33 -28.21 28.83
N SER A 177 -20.33 -27.98 27.99
CA SER A 177 -21.68 -28.55 28.10
C SER A 177 -21.70 -30.06 27.87
N GLN A 178 -20.91 -30.56 26.92
CA GLN A 178 -20.88 -31.98 26.53
C GLN A 178 -19.83 -32.82 27.29
N THR A 179 -18.60 -32.31 27.46
CA THR A 179 -17.49 -33.04 28.08
C THR A 179 -17.32 -32.79 29.58
N GLU A 180 -18.11 -31.88 30.15
CA GLU A 180 -18.06 -31.44 31.57
C GLU A 180 -16.68 -30.97 32.06
N ARG A 181 -15.77 -30.67 31.13
CA ARG A 181 -14.42 -30.20 31.45
C ARG A 181 -14.47 -28.80 32.05
N VAL A 182 -13.77 -28.60 33.16
CA VAL A 182 -13.71 -27.33 33.90
C VAL A 182 -12.36 -26.67 33.68
N LEU A 183 -12.36 -25.41 33.26
CA LEU A 183 -11.18 -24.55 33.20
C LEU A 183 -11.37 -23.35 34.13
N GLU A 184 -10.39 -23.03 34.96
CA GLU A 184 -10.41 -21.90 35.88
C GLU A 184 -9.52 -20.76 35.35
N LEU A 185 -10.05 -19.54 35.25
CA LEU A 185 -9.27 -18.37 34.86
C LEU A 185 -8.33 -17.98 36.01
N VAL A 186 -7.04 -17.89 35.73
CA VAL A 186 -6.00 -17.58 36.71
C VAL A 186 -5.33 -16.26 36.33
N GLU A 187 -5.18 -15.36 37.31
CA GLU A 187 -4.33 -14.17 37.15
C GLU A 187 -2.92 -14.48 37.63
N LEU A 188 -1.99 -14.57 36.68
CA LEU A 188 -0.57 -14.73 36.98
C LEU A 188 0.08 -13.35 37.13
N THR A 189 0.97 -13.21 38.11
CA THR A 189 1.81 -12.03 38.33
C THR A 189 3.24 -12.29 37.84
N GLU A 190 4.04 -11.24 37.61
CA GLU A 190 5.43 -11.38 37.15
C GLU A 190 6.29 -12.24 38.11
N SER A 191 6.01 -12.19 39.42
CA SER A 191 6.69 -13.02 40.43
C SER A 191 6.29 -14.51 40.40
N ALA A 192 5.11 -14.82 39.87
CA ALA A 192 4.59 -16.19 39.74
C ALA A 192 4.74 -16.72 38.30
N TRP A 193 5.44 -15.98 37.43
CA TRP A 193 5.60 -16.35 36.04
C TRP A 193 6.62 -17.49 35.86
N MET A 194 6.30 -18.42 34.98
CA MET A 194 7.14 -19.60 34.73
C MET A 194 8.47 -19.20 34.09
N SER A 195 9.58 -19.73 34.62
CA SER A 195 10.91 -19.54 34.05
C SER A 195 10.98 -20.12 32.63
N GLY A 196 11.46 -19.32 31.67
CA GLY A 196 11.66 -19.75 30.28
C GLY A 196 10.55 -19.35 29.29
N LEU A 197 9.40 -18.82 29.75
CA LEU A 197 8.33 -18.36 28.85
C LEU A 197 8.39 -16.84 28.60
N PRO A 198 8.14 -16.36 27.36
CA PRO A 198 8.15 -14.93 27.05
C PRO A 198 7.10 -14.11 27.82
N ILE A 199 7.46 -12.89 28.25
CA ILE A 199 6.57 -11.99 29.00
C ILE A 199 5.33 -11.59 28.18
N ARG A 200 5.41 -11.64 26.84
CA ARG A 200 4.25 -11.39 25.97
C ARG A 200 3.11 -12.38 26.21
N LEU A 201 3.39 -13.64 26.57
CA LEU A 201 2.35 -14.61 26.90
C LEU A 201 1.62 -14.27 28.21
N LEU A 202 2.28 -13.55 29.13
CA LEU A 202 1.68 -13.07 30.36
C LEU A 202 0.77 -11.85 30.14
N LYS A 203 1.22 -10.88 29.33
CA LYS A 203 0.50 -9.60 29.15
C LYS A 203 -0.61 -9.70 28.10
N MET A 204 -0.37 -10.41 27.00
CA MET A 204 -1.25 -10.41 25.81
C MET A 204 -2.31 -11.52 25.79
N HIS A 205 -2.36 -12.40 26.79
CA HIS A 205 -3.26 -13.56 26.80
C HIS A 205 -4.01 -13.68 28.13
N SER A 206 -5.13 -14.40 28.09
CA SER A 206 -5.84 -14.90 29.27
C SER A 206 -5.41 -16.34 29.57
N HIS A 207 -5.28 -16.67 30.86
CA HIS A 207 -4.70 -17.93 31.33
C HIS A 207 -5.77 -18.82 31.96
N TRP A 208 -6.05 -19.97 31.34
CA TRP A 208 -7.10 -20.89 31.77
C TRP A 208 -6.49 -22.21 32.24
N LEU A 209 -6.64 -22.53 33.52
CA LEU A 209 -6.09 -23.72 34.15
C LEU A 209 -7.09 -24.88 34.14
N ASP A 210 -6.67 -26.01 33.60
CA ASP A 210 -7.32 -27.30 33.83
C ASP A 210 -6.68 -28.02 35.02
N CYS A 211 -7.41 -28.06 36.14
CA CYS A 211 -6.95 -28.73 37.35
C CYS A 211 -6.85 -30.26 37.20
N THR A 212 -7.62 -30.87 36.29
CA THR A 212 -7.66 -32.34 36.13
C THR A 212 -6.44 -32.87 35.38
N GLN A 213 -6.00 -32.15 34.35
CA GLN A 213 -4.85 -32.53 33.52
C GLN A 213 -3.58 -31.69 33.82
N LYS A 214 -3.65 -30.73 34.75
CA LYS A 214 -2.60 -29.75 35.07
C LYS A 214 -2.08 -28.99 33.84
N LEU A 215 -2.98 -28.53 32.99
CA LEU A 215 -2.67 -27.82 31.74
C LEU A 215 -3.10 -26.35 31.83
N LEU A 216 -2.23 -25.45 31.36
CA LEU A 216 -2.53 -24.03 31.24
C LEU A 216 -2.79 -23.69 29.77
N VAL A 217 -4.01 -23.26 29.47
CA VAL A 217 -4.47 -22.89 28.13
C VAL A 217 -4.42 -21.37 27.99
N PHE A 218 -3.70 -20.88 26.98
CA PHE A 218 -3.63 -19.47 26.65
C PHE A 218 -4.64 -19.13 25.57
N ARG A 219 -5.51 -18.17 25.85
CA ARG A 219 -6.50 -17.64 24.92
C ARG A 219 -6.23 -16.16 24.68
N PRO A 220 -6.76 -15.57 23.60
CA PRO A 220 -6.77 -14.13 23.44
C PRO A 220 -7.33 -13.42 24.69
N PRO A 221 -6.97 -12.15 24.91
CA PRO A 221 -7.39 -11.43 26.10
C PRO A 221 -8.89 -11.09 26.06
N THR A 222 -9.51 -11.07 24.88
CA THR A 222 -10.91 -10.68 24.69
C THR A 222 -11.86 -11.87 24.58
N PHE A 223 -13.02 -11.78 25.23
CA PHE A 223 -14.10 -12.77 25.19
C PHE A 223 -14.63 -13.11 23.79
N LYS A 224 -14.62 -12.16 22.85
CA LYS A 224 -15.12 -12.36 21.47
C LYS A 224 -14.40 -13.48 20.72
N SER A 225 -13.16 -13.78 21.08
CA SER A 225 -12.30 -14.80 20.47
C SER A 225 -11.99 -15.95 21.43
N ARG A 226 -12.94 -16.28 22.33
CA ARG A 226 -12.77 -17.29 23.40
C ARG A 226 -12.52 -18.71 22.92
N VAL A 227 -12.92 -19.05 21.69
CA VAL A 227 -12.75 -20.39 21.11
C VAL A 227 -11.29 -20.62 20.71
N ASN A 228 -10.52 -19.55 20.48
CA ASN A 228 -9.16 -19.63 19.96
C ASN A 228 -8.17 -20.05 21.05
N GLN A 229 -7.76 -21.30 21.04
CA GLN A 229 -6.71 -21.82 21.93
C GLN A 229 -5.36 -21.61 21.25
N GLN A 230 -4.58 -20.62 21.68
CA GLN A 230 -3.34 -20.22 20.99
C GLN A 230 -2.11 -20.97 21.50
N TYR A 231 -2.01 -21.18 22.81
CA TYR A 231 -0.89 -21.92 23.41
C TYR A 231 -1.37 -22.87 24.51
N LEU A 232 -0.58 -23.92 24.77
CA LEU A 232 -0.83 -24.93 25.81
C LEU A 232 0.44 -25.20 26.60
N ALA A 233 0.50 -24.85 27.89
CA ALA A 233 1.62 -25.19 28.77
C ALA A 233 1.27 -26.32 29.75
N VAL A 234 2.26 -27.17 30.02
CA VAL A 234 2.17 -28.22 31.05
C VAL A 234 2.79 -27.68 32.34
N LEU A 235 2.04 -27.65 33.45
CA LEU A 235 2.53 -27.05 34.70
C LEU A 235 3.74 -27.78 35.31
N ASP A 236 3.83 -29.10 35.10
CA ASP A 236 4.92 -29.92 35.64
C ASP A 236 6.23 -29.78 34.82
N ASP A 237 6.18 -29.17 33.62
CA ASP A 237 7.36 -28.86 32.77
C ASP A 237 7.09 -27.61 31.91
N PRO A 238 7.45 -26.41 32.39
CA PRO A 238 7.18 -25.14 31.68
C PRO A 238 7.92 -25.05 30.34
N SER A 239 8.98 -25.85 30.14
CA SER A 239 9.71 -25.95 28.87
C SER A 239 8.93 -26.69 27.77
N ARG A 240 7.69 -27.11 28.04
CA ARG A 240 6.78 -27.74 27.07
C ARG A 240 5.50 -26.93 26.88
N CYS A 241 5.64 -25.63 26.61
CA CYS A 241 4.54 -24.82 26.12
C CYS A 241 4.41 -24.96 24.60
N PHE A 242 3.28 -25.46 24.11
CA PHE A 242 3.03 -25.74 22.70
C PHE A 242 2.26 -24.61 22.02
N GLU A 243 2.66 -24.25 20.79
CA GLU A 243 1.92 -23.34 19.92
C GLU A 243 0.90 -24.13 19.10
N VAL A 244 -0.37 -23.75 19.20
CA VAL A 244 -1.47 -24.39 18.46
C VAL A 244 -1.56 -23.79 17.06
N PRO A 245 -1.42 -24.60 15.98
CA PRO A 245 -1.53 -24.12 14.61
C PRO A 245 -2.88 -23.45 14.35
N TYR A 246 -2.90 -22.38 13.56
CA TYR A 246 -4.11 -21.60 13.27
C TYR A 246 -5.32 -22.45 12.86
N ALA A 247 -5.10 -23.46 12.01
CA ALA A 247 -6.15 -24.39 11.56
C ALA A 247 -6.78 -25.21 12.72
N SER A 248 -6.03 -25.44 13.79
CA SER A 248 -6.48 -26.21 14.96
C SER A 248 -6.94 -25.33 16.12
N GLN A 249 -6.82 -24.00 16.03
CA GLN A 249 -7.19 -23.09 17.14
C GLN A 249 -8.69 -23.10 17.45
N HIS A 250 -9.53 -23.50 16.49
CA HIS A 250 -10.99 -23.55 16.62
C HIS A 250 -11.52 -24.95 16.96
N ILE A 251 -10.64 -25.95 17.07
CA ILE A 251 -11.02 -27.33 17.37
C ILE A 251 -11.21 -27.51 18.87
N GLU A 252 -12.03 -28.49 19.28
CA GLU A 252 -12.24 -28.82 20.69
C GLU A 252 -10.92 -29.15 21.41
N LEU A 253 -10.75 -28.64 22.63
CA LEU A 253 -9.52 -28.77 23.44
C LEU A 253 -9.08 -30.23 23.65
N THR A 254 -10.03 -31.17 23.69
CA THR A 254 -9.75 -32.61 23.82
C THR A 254 -8.94 -33.16 22.65
N GLU A 255 -9.29 -32.78 21.42
CA GLU A 255 -8.59 -33.18 20.21
C GLU A 255 -7.23 -32.48 20.10
N VAL A 256 -7.17 -31.18 20.42
CA VAL A 256 -5.91 -30.40 20.41
C VAL A 256 -4.87 -31.00 21.38
N ILE A 257 -5.31 -31.53 22.52
CA ILE A 257 -4.42 -32.20 23.48
C ILE A 257 -3.95 -33.55 22.97
N ALA A 258 -4.77 -34.28 22.22
CA ALA A 258 -4.38 -35.55 21.62
C ALA A 258 -3.28 -35.36 20.56
N THR A 259 -3.37 -34.29 19.77
CA THR A 259 -2.41 -33.97 18.70
C THR A 259 -1.19 -33.16 19.17
N ARG A 260 -1.11 -32.75 20.44
CA ARG A 260 -0.09 -31.82 20.97
C ARG A 260 1.37 -32.20 20.68
N GLN A 261 1.69 -33.49 20.58
CA GLN A 261 3.06 -33.96 20.33
C GLN A 261 3.59 -33.58 18.92
N SER A 262 2.67 -33.26 18.00
CA SER A 262 3.00 -32.77 16.65
C SER A 262 3.24 -31.26 16.57
N TYR A 263 3.00 -30.53 17.66
CA TYR A 263 3.09 -29.07 17.69
C TYR A 263 4.48 -28.58 18.09
N ARG A 264 4.76 -27.32 17.75
CA ARG A 264 5.99 -26.63 18.14
C ARG A 264 5.93 -26.31 19.63
N TYR A 265 7.06 -26.35 20.32
CA TYR A 265 7.14 -26.01 21.74
C TYR A 265 8.25 -25.00 22.06
N PHE A 266 8.05 -24.18 23.08
CA PHE A 266 9.05 -23.20 23.55
C PHE A 266 10.28 -23.88 24.12
N VAL A 267 11.44 -23.25 23.96
CA VAL A 267 12.71 -23.75 24.51
C VAL A 267 13.33 -22.68 25.40
N GLU A 268 13.98 -23.11 26.48
CA GLU A 268 14.74 -22.21 27.34
C GLU A 268 15.93 -21.56 26.61
N GLU A 269 16.23 -20.32 27.00
CA GLU A 269 17.35 -19.53 26.47
C GLU A 269 18.71 -20.25 26.60
N SER A 270 18.88 -21.06 27.65
CA SER A 270 20.07 -21.86 27.94
C SER A 270 20.46 -22.81 26.79
N THR A 271 19.49 -23.22 25.97
CA THR A 271 19.71 -24.13 24.84
C THR A 271 20.27 -23.43 23.59
N VAL A 272 20.12 -22.10 23.49
CA VAL A 272 20.49 -21.30 22.31
C VAL A 272 21.23 -20.00 22.69
N PRO A 273 22.31 -20.09 23.50
CA PRO A 273 22.93 -18.92 24.14
C PRO A 273 23.51 -17.92 23.13
N TRP A 274 24.08 -18.41 22.02
CA TRP A 274 24.66 -17.52 21.01
C TRP A 274 23.59 -16.76 20.22
N ILE A 275 22.44 -17.39 19.90
CA ILE A 275 21.34 -16.74 19.15
C ILE A 275 20.69 -15.69 20.03
N ALA A 276 20.47 -15.99 21.31
CA ALA A 276 19.97 -15.02 22.28
C ALA A 276 20.91 -13.80 22.38
N THR A 277 22.23 -14.03 22.44
CA THR A 277 23.25 -12.96 22.47
C THR A 277 23.31 -12.16 21.16
N ALA A 278 23.12 -12.81 20.01
CA ALA A 278 23.07 -12.14 18.72
C ALA A 278 21.82 -11.24 18.61
N LEU A 279 20.65 -11.77 18.98
CA LEU A 279 19.38 -11.08 18.90
C LEU A 279 19.20 -10.02 19.99
N SER A 280 19.90 -10.12 21.13
CA SER A 280 19.85 -9.11 22.20
C SER A 280 20.34 -7.74 21.75
N LYS A 281 21.14 -7.68 20.68
CA LYS A 281 21.56 -6.42 20.04
C LYS A 281 20.41 -5.70 19.34
N PHE A 282 19.35 -6.42 18.98
CA PHE A 282 18.26 -5.90 18.15
C PHE A 282 16.96 -5.76 18.93
N GLU A 283 16.62 -6.76 19.74
CA GLU A 283 15.43 -6.79 20.58
C GLU A 283 15.77 -7.29 21.99
N ASN A 284 14.97 -6.88 22.99
CA ASN A 284 15.09 -7.41 24.34
C ASN A 284 14.75 -8.91 24.35
N VAL A 285 15.62 -9.73 24.94
CA VAL A 285 15.49 -11.19 25.05
C VAL A 285 14.13 -11.61 25.61
N ALA A 286 13.53 -10.82 26.51
CA ALA A 286 12.21 -11.11 27.09
C ALA A 286 11.05 -11.15 26.07
N TYR A 287 11.25 -10.60 24.86
CA TYR A 287 10.28 -10.57 23.77
C TYR A 287 10.62 -11.54 22.62
N VAL A 288 11.76 -12.23 22.70
CA VAL A 288 12.19 -13.22 21.70
C VAL A 288 11.49 -14.55 21.98
N HIS A 289 10.84 -15.11 20.96
CA HIS A 289 10.15 -16.40 21.06
C HIS A 289 11.02 -17.50 20.42
N ALA A 290 11.71 -18.30 21.24
CA ALA A 290 12.47 -19.46 20.77
C ALA A 290 11.63 -20.74 20.90
N MET A 291 11.41 -21.43 19.77
CA MET A 291 10.57 -22.62 19.67
C MET A 291 11.28 -23.74 18.89
N MET A 292 10.92 -24.99 19.15
CA MET A 292 11.47 -26.17 18.48
C MET A 292 10.33 -26.98 17.85
N THR A 293 10.54 -27.45 16.62
CA THR A 293 9.63 -28.41 15.98
C THR A 293 9.90 -29.84 16.51
N PRO A 294 8.94 -30.77 16.37
CA PRO A 294 9.17 -32.19 16.69
C PRO A 294 10.38 -32.79 15.94
N GLY A 295 10.70 -32.27 14.76
CA GLY A 295 11.88 -32.62 13.96
C GLY A 295 13.20 -32.03 14.45
N LYS A 296 13.24 -31.39 15.63
CA LYS A 296 14.42 -30.70 16.21
C LYS A 296 14.97 -29.56 15.35
N ILE A 297 14.09 -28.87 14.62
CA ILE A 297 14.43 -27.61 13.93
C ILE A 297 14.06 -26.45 14.84
N LEU A 298 15.03 -25.59 15.12
CA LEU A 298 14.86 -24.40 15.94
C LEU A 298 14.23 -23.29 15.09
N GLN A 299 13.22 -22.64 15.64
CA GLN A 299 12.55 -21.48 15.07
C GLN A 299 12.52 -20.36 16.10
N VAL A 300 13.15 -19.22 15.78
CA VAL A 300 13.19 -18.03 16.62
C VAL A 300 12.38 -16.93 15.97
N HIS A 301 11.35 -16.46 16.66
CA HIS A 301 10.44 -15.44 16.19
C HIS A 301 10.58 -14.17 17.02
N LEU A 302 10.56 -13.01 16.35
CA LEU A 302 10.60 -11.66 16.91
C LEU A 302 9.23 -11.01 16.62
N PRO A 303 8.21 -11.23 17.47
CA PRO A 303 6.82 -10.90 17.14
C PRO A 303 6.57 -9.41 16.89
N ARG A 304 7.37 -8.53 17.51
CA ARG A 304 7.22 -7.08 17.36
C ARG A 304 7.71 -6.59 16.01
N TYR A 305 8.70 -7.26 15.43
CA TYR A 305 9.25 -6.93 14.12
C TYR A 305 8.69 -7.78 12.99
N GLY A 306 8.00 -8.89 13.30
CA GLY A 306 7.55 -9.87 12.31
C GLY A 306 8.73 -10.52 11.58
N LEU A 307 9.80 -10.83 12.31
CA LEU A 307 10.98 -11.52 11.79
C LEU A 307 11.05 -12.94 12.33
N THR A 308 11.40 -13.90 11.48
CA THR A 308 11.43 -15.31 11.82
C THR A 308 12.70 -15.96 11.27
N PHE A 309 13.41 -16.65 12.14
CA PHE A 309 14.62 -17.40 11.81
C PHE A 309 14.38 -18.89 12.04
N GLU A 310 14.70 -19.73 11.05
CA GLU A 310 14.52 -21.18 11.11
C GLU A 310 15.83 -21.89 10.73
N GLY A 311 16.23 -22.90 11.50
CA GLY A 311 17.38 -23.72 11.14
C GLY A 311 17.88 -24.62 12.26
N HIS A 312 19.05 -25.23 12.02
CA HIS A 312 19.79 -25.89 13.09
C HIS A 312 20.42 -24.85 14.02
N THR A 313 20.99 -25.31 15.13
CA THR A 313 21.60 -24.44 16.15
C THR A 313 22.76 -23.58 15.63
N VAL A 314 23.19 -23.73 14.37
CA VAL A 314 24.22 -22.92 13.73
C VAL A 314 23.61 -22.29 12.48
N ASN A 315 23.71 -20.97 12.33
CA ASN A 315 23.29 -20.19 11.15
C ASN A 315 21.81 -20.36 10.76
N PRO A 316 20.86 -19.89 11.59
CA PRO A 316 19.46 -19.98 11.26
C PRO A 316 19.14 -19.07 10.06
N ARG A 317 18.36 -19.62 9.12
CA ARG A 317 17.92 -18.95 7.89
C ARG A 317 16.77 -18.00 8.19
N SER A 318 16.76 -16.81 7.58
CA SER A 318 15.60 -15.93 7.68
C SER A 318 14.48 -16.41 6.75
N LEU A 319 13.24 -16.41 7.24
CA LEU A 319 12.07 -16.74 6.42
C LEU A 319 11.62 -15.56 5.57
N GLU A 320 11.81 -14.33 6.05
CA GLU A 320 11.50 -13.11 5.31
C GLU A 320 12.55 -12.83 4.22
N PHE A 321 13.83 -13.11 4.52
CA PHE A 321 14.94 -13.02 3.58
C PHE A 321 15.45 -14.41 3.24
N THR A 322 14.71 -15.11 2.38
CA THR A 322 14.94 -16.53 2.07
C THR A 322 16.35 -16.85 1.59
N GLU A 323 17.06 -15.92 0.96
CA GLU A 323 18.43 -16.13 0.48
C GLU A 323 19.52 -15.86 1.53
N PHE A 324 19.12 -15.44 2.74
CA PHE A 324 20.02 -14.99 3.79
C PHE A 324 19.87 -15.81 5.08
N HIS A 325 20.97 -15.90 5.83
CA HIS A 325 21.03 -16.49 7.15
C HIS A 325 21.66 -15.51 8.14
N LEU A 326 21.43 -15.73 9.44
CA LEU A 326 22.03 -14.91 10.47
C LEU A 326 23.56 -15.16 10.52
N ALA A 327 24.34 -14.10 10.33
CA ALA A 327 25.80 -14.19 10.35
C ALA A 327 26.33 -14.73 11.68
N THR A 328 27.36 -15.56 11.62
CA THR A 328 28.03 -16.12 12.83
C THR A 328 28.60 -15.01 13.71
N THR A 329 29.18 -13.99 13.10
CA THR A 329 29.75 -12.82 13.75
C THR A 329 28.86 -11.62 13.58
N GLN A 330 28.17 -11.20 14.65
CA GLN A 330 27.35 -9.98 14.65
C GLN A 330 28.20 -8.71 14.90
N GLN A 331 29.36 -8.59 14.27
CA GLN A 331 30.27 -7.45 14.39
C GLN A 331 30.60 -6.92 13.00
N LEU A 332 30.67 -5.59 12.86
CA LEU A 332 31.18 -4.94 11.67
C LEU A 332 32.65 -4.64 11.92
N ASP A 333 33.54 -5.08 11.03
CA ASP A 333 34.99 -5.00 11.28
C ASP A 333 35.49 -3.55 11.39
N PHE A 334 35.11 -2.69 10.45
CA PHE A 334 35.66 -1.33 10.35
C PHE A 334 34.64 -0.23 10.02
N THR A 335 33.40 -0.58 9.67
CA THR A 335 32.34 0.39 9.36
C THR A 335 31.40 0.63 10.53
N LEU A 336 30.95 1.88 10.70
CA LEU A 336 30.05 2.31 11.79
C LEU A 336 30.63 2.05 13.20
N PRO A 337 31.80 2.65 13.55
CA PRO A 337 32.38 2.45 14.87
C PRO A 337 31.41 2.96 15.96
N PHE A 338 31.32 2.23 17.07
CA PHE A 338 30.44 2.55 18.22
C PHE A 338 28.93 2.37 17.99
N PHE A 339 28.48 1.85 16.85
CA PHE A 339 27.08 1.46 16.65
C PHE A 339 26.87 0.01 17.11
N GLU A 340 25.78 -0.27 17.83
CA GLU A 340 25.51 -1.63 18.38
C GLU A 340 24.15 -2.22 17.97
N HIS A 341 23.20 -1.38 17.58
CA HIS A 341 21.80 -1.78 17.46
C HIS A 341 21.44 -2.29 16.04
N TYR A 342 21.99 -3.43 15.64
CA TYR A 342 21.79 -4.01 14.30
C TYR A 342 21.87 -5.54 14.27
N LEU A 343 21.35 -6.15 13.19
CA LEU A 343 21.59 -7.55 12.82
C LEU A 343 22.26 -7.65 11.46
N VAL A 344 23.27 -8.52 11.36
CA VAL A 344 23.98 -8.84 10.12
C VAL A 344 23.44 -10.15 9.57
N LEU A 345 23.02 -10.12 8.31
CA LEU A 345 22.60 -11.28 7.54
C LEU A 345 23.58 -11.52 6.40
N GLU A 346 24.02 -12.76 6.25
CA GLU A 346 24.91 -13.22 5.19
C GLU A 346 24.13 -14.06 4.18
N ARG A 347 24.44 -13.88 2.89
CA ARG A 347 23.81 -14.67 1.83
C ARG A 347 24.27 -16.12 1.93
N LEU A 348 23.37 -17.07 1.68
CA LEU A 348 23.66 -18.51 1.70
C LEU A 348 24.66 -18.94 0.62
N VAL A 349 24.60 -18.31 -0.55
CA VAL A 349 25.48 -18.54 -1.70
C VAL A 349 25.98 -17.18 -2.15
N GLU A 350 27.29 -17.00 -2.28
CA GLU A 350 27.83 -15.75 -2.83
C GLU A 350 27.43 -15.62 -4.30
N CYS A 351 26.51 -14.70 -4.58
CA CYS A 351 26.07 -14.40 -5.94
C CYS A 351 26.79 -13.14 -6.41
N PRO A 352 27.67 -13.25 -7.42
CA PRO A 352 28.40 -12.10 -7.90
C PRO A 352 27.45 -11.01 -8.44
N GLY A 353 27.68 -9.74 -8.10
CA GLY A 353 26.83 -8.61 -8.51
C GLY A 353 25.59 -8.35 -7.64
N GLN A 354 25.34 -9.19 -6.63
CA GLN A 354 24.31 -8.96 -5.62
C GLN A 354 24.93 -8.77 -4.22
N PRO A 355 24.25 -8.09 -3.28
CA PRO A 355 24.80 -7.86 -1.95
C PRO A 355 25.04 -9.18 -1.21
N SER A 356 26.28 -9.41 -0.77
CA SER A 356 26.64 -10.58 0.05
C SER A 356 26.12 -10.45 1.48
N THR A 357 26.04 -9.21 1.98
CA THR A 357 25.68 -8.90 3.36
C THR A 357 24.53 -7.89 3.38
N LYS A 358 23.56 -8.12 4.26
CA LYS A 358 22.41 -7.24 4.52
C LYS A 358 22.37 -6.89 5.99
N LEU A 359 22.18 -5.60 6.29
CA LEU A 359 22.10 -5.07 7.65
C LEU A 359 20.63 -4.73 7.98
N LEU A 360 20.11 -5.29 9.06
CA LEU A 360 18.81 -4.89 9.62
C LEU A 360 19.03 -3.93 10.77
N VAL A 361 18.33 -2.79 10.75
CA VAL A 361 18.38 -1.79 11.81
C VAL A 361 16.97 -1.40 12.22
N PRO A 362 16.64 -1.34 13.51
CA PRO A 362 15.32 -0.92 13.96
C PRO A 362 14.97 0.50 13.53
N ASN A 363 13.70 0.76 13.24
CA ASN A 363 13.23 2.11 12.96
C ASN A 363 12.99 2.86 14.27
N GLY A 364 13.75 3.93 14.51
CA GLY A 364 13.59 4.78 15.69
C GLY A 364 14.53 5.99 15.69
N MET A 365 14.51 6.81 16.73
CA MET A 365 15.38 7.98 16.82
C MET A 365 16.79 7.55 17.23
N VAL A 366 17.83 8.07 16.57
CA VAL A 366 19.22 7.75 16.90
C VAL A 366 19.61 8.55 18.14
N VAL A 367 20.18 7.88 19.15
CA VAL A 367 20.62 8.47 20.41
C VAL A 367 21.98 7.90 20.81
N VAL A 368 22.85 8.76 21.35
CA VAL A 368 24.15 8.34 21.89
C VAL A 368 24.01 8.10 23.40
N ARG A 369 24.23 6.86 23.86
CA ARG A 369 24.21 6.46 25.27
C ARG A 369 25.58 5.89 25.66
N ASN A 370 26.22 6.43 26.69
CA ASN A 370 27.55 6.00 27.16
C ASN A 370 28.63 5.97 26.05
N GLY A 371 28.54 6.85 25.06
CA GLY A 371 29.46 6.89 23.92
C GLY A 371 29.12 5.91 22.79
N MET A 372 28.13 5.03 22.96
CA MET A 372 27.64 4.10 21.93
C MET A 372 26.37 4.64 21.27
N VAL A 373 26.25 4.43 19.96
CA VAL A 373 25.10 4.84 19.15
C VAL A 373 24.05 3.72 19.18
N THR A 374 22.84 4.06 19.62
CA THR A 374 21.71 3.14 19.72
C THR A 374 20.45 3.76 19.12
N VAL A 375 19.46 2.93 18.80
CA VAL A 375 18.17 3.40 18.29
C VAL A 375 17.14 3.32 19.41
N GLN A 376 16.52 4.45 19.75
CA GLN A 376 15.48 4.49 20.77
C GLN A 376 14.22 3.78 20.28
N GLN A 377 13.74 2.82 21.09
CA GLN A 377 12.52 2.04 20.85
C GLN A 377 11.54 2.22 22.01
N THR A 378 10.27 1.90 21.75
CA THR A 378 9.25 1.80 22.81
C THR A 378 9.41 0.51 23.58
N ASP A 379 9.21 0.53 24.90
CA ASP A 379 9.24 -0.68 25.74
C ASP A 379 7.88 -1.42 25.83
N ALA A 380 6.85 -0.87 25.17
CA ALA A 380 5.50 -1.44 25.16
C ALA A 380 5.47 -2.85 24.53
N CYS A 381 4.87 -3.80 25.23
CA CYS A 381 4.91 -5.21 24.85
C CYS A 381 4.05 -5.54 23.63
N ASP A 382 3.04 -4.74 23.33
CA ASP A 382 2.08 -4.87 22.22
C ASP A 382 2.46 -4.06 20.98
N ALA A 383 3.45 -3.18 21.08
CA ALA A 383 3.86 -2.31 19.98
C ALA A 383 4.40 -3.12 18.78
N ALA A 384 3.85 -2.84 17.59
CA ALA A 384 4.38 -3.27 16.31
C ALA A 384 5.53 -2.35 15.90
N LEU A 385 6.75 -2.89 15.84
CA LEU A 385 7.96 -2.19 15.46
C LEU A 385 8.28 -2.45 13.99
N SER A 386 8.93 -1.46 13.37
CA SER A 386 9.43 -1.57 12.00
C SER A 386 10.96 -1.53 11.99
N TYR A 387 11.55 -1.98 10.90
CA TYR A 387 12.99 -1.97 10.68
C TYR A 387 13.31 -1.49 9.27
N PHE A 388 14.54 -1.02 9.07
CA PHE A 388 15.12 -0.72 7.77
C PHE A 388 16.15 -1.76 7.39
N THR A 389 16.21 -2.05 6.10
CA THR A 389 17.24 -2.91 5.51
C THR A 389 18.24 -2.06 4.76
N TYR A 390 19.52 -2.30 5.00
CA TYR A 390 20.62 -1.69 4.27
C TYR A 390 21.47 -2.75 3.60
N ASP A 391 21.76 -2.56 2.31
CA ASP A 391 22.50 -3.52 1.51
C ASP A 391 23.91 -3.03 1.24
N PHE A 392 24.91 -3.89 1.45
CA PHE A 392 26.28 -3.61 1.07
C PHE A 392 26.43 -3.73 -0.46
N ALA A 393 26.76 -2.62 -1.11
CA ALA A 393 27.00 -2.61 -2.54
C ALA A 393 28.22 -3.50 -2.89
N PRO A 394 28.11 -4.43 -3.87
CA PRO A 394 29.12 -5.48 -4.15
C PRO A 394 30.53 -4.96 -4.48
N HIS A 395 30.64 -3.74 -4.99
CA HIS A 395 31.89 -3.16 -5.49
C HIS A 395 32.40 -1.96 -4.67
N SER A 396 31.60 -1.43 -3.74
CA SER A 396 32.02 -0.26 -2.95
C SER A 396 32.01 -0.51 -1.45
N ASN A 397 31.47 -1.64 -0.98
CA ASN A 397 31.21 -1.91 0.44
C ASN A 397 30.47 -0.76 1.15
N GLN A 398 29.71 0.05 0.39
CA GLN A 398 28.89 1.13 0.92
C GLN A 398 27.50 0.59 1.24
N LEU A 399 26.96 1.02 2.39
CA LEU A 399 25.59 0.74 2.79
C LEU A 399 24.62 1.59 1.95
N SER A 400 23.75 0.93 1.20
CA SER A 400 22.68 1.58 0.44
C SER A 400 21.33 1.40 1.13
N ALA A 401 20.47 2.42 1.03
CA ALA A 401 19.08 2.33 1.50
C ALA A 401 18.09 2.68 0.39
N ASN A 402 17.03 1.89 0.33
CA ASN A 402 16.02 1.98 -0.73
C ASN A 402 14.98 3.07 -0.47
N SER A 403 14.86 3.56 0.77
CA SER A 403 13.89 4.59 1.16
C SER A 403 14.57 5.89 1.62
N ILE A 404 13.89 7.02 1.43
CA ILE A 404 14.34 8.35 1.90
C ILE A 404 14.52 8.34 3.42
N VAL A 405 13.51 7.86 4.14
CA VAL A 405 13.54 7.73 5.61
C VAL A 405 14.70 6.86 6.08
N GLY A 406 14.90 5.70 5.44
CA GLY A 406 16.00 4.80 5.76
C GLY A 406 17.35 5.47 5.54
N ARG A 407 17.51 6.24 4.45
CA ARG A 407 18.73 7.02 4.17
C ARG A 407 18.98 8.13 5.18
N LEU A 408 17.93 8.83 5.66
CA LEU A 408 18.06 9.85 6.70
C LEU A 408 18.47 9.25 8.05
N GLN A 409 17.88 8.11 8.42
CA GLN A 409 18.31 7.40 9.63
C GLN A 409 19.76 6.91 9.50
N LEU A 410 20.13 6.36 8.34
CA LEU A 410 21.50 5.93 8.08
C LEU A 410 22.48 7.11 8.15
N ALA A 411 22.11 8.27 7.60
CA ALA A 411 22.89 9.50 7.71
C ALA A 411 23.06 9.93 9.18
N ALA A 412 22.01 9.80 10.00
CA ALA A 412 22.08 10.13 11.43
C ALA A 412 22.99 9.16 12.19
N ILE A 413 22.91 7.87 11.88
CA ILE A 413 23.81 6.85 12.43
C ILE A 413 25.26 7.19 12.08
N PHE A 414 25.57 7.46 10.80
CA PHE A 414 26.91 7.83 10.35
C PHE A 414 27.42 9.15 10.96
N ALA A 415 26.56 10.15 11.14
CA ALA A 415 26.93 11.41 11.77
C ALA A 415 27.24 11.21 13.27
N ALA A 416 26.40 10.43 13.97
CA ALA A 416 26.59 10.10 15.38
C ALA A 416 27.87 9.26 15.60
N SER A 417 28.07 8.24 14.78
CA SER A 417 29.21 7.31 14.84
C SER A 417 30.51 7.88 14.25
N SER A 418 30.50 9.08 13.66
CA SER A 418 31.68 9.61 12.96
C SER A 418 32.86 9.85 13.89
N SER A 419 34.05 9.45 13.44
CA SER A 419 35.34 9.86 13.99
C SER A 419 35.96 10.99 13.15
N SER A 420 37.09 11.55 13.60
CA SER A 420 37.85 12.58 12.84
C SER A 420 38.79 12.00 11.79
N VAL A 421 38.97 10.68 11.75
CA VAL A 421 39.85 9.97 10.83
C VAL A 421 38.99 9.19 9.83
N PRO A 422 39.35 9.13 8.54
CA PRO A 422 38.61 8.33 7.58
C PRO A 422 38.55 6.86 8.00
N ASP A 423 37.39 6.25 7.82
CA ASP A 423 37.18 4.83 8.00
C ASP A 423 37.97 4.04 6.93
N PRO A 424 38.72 2.98 7.28
CA PRO A 424 39.46 2.17 6.32
C PRO A 424 38.62 1.61 5.17
N HIS A 425 37.36 1.24 5.42
CA HIS A 425 36.47 0.66 4.42
C HIS A 425 35.80 1.73 3.56
N LEU A 426 35.36 2.85 4.15
CA LEU A 426 34.70 3.92 3.39
C LEU A 426 35.69 4.87 2.69
N ASN A 427 36.96 4.91 3.13
CA ASN A 427 37.95 5.92 2.75
C ASN A 427 37.45 7.36 2.94
N MET A 428 36.49 7.55 3.85
CA MET A 428 35.89 8.82 4.23
C MET A 428 35.41 8.75 5.68
N THR A 429 35.14 9.89 6.29
CA THR A 429 34.56 9.97 7.63
C THR A 429 33.05 9.67 7.59
N GLY A 430 32.49 9.21 8.71
CA GLY A 430 31.04 8.98 8.81
C GLY A 430 30.23 10.26 8.52
N SER A 431 30.72 11.41 8.96
CA SER A 431 30.07 12.69 8.72
C SER A 431 30.08 13.13 7.24
N GLU A 432 31.15 12.83 6.49
CA GLU A 432 31.20 13.01 5.03
C GLU A 432 30.18 12.11 4.33
N MET A 433 30.04 10.85 4.78
CA MET A 433 29.03 9.93 4.25
C MET A 433 27.61 10.42 4.58
N ALA A 434 27.39 10.97 5.77
CA ALA A 434 26.11 11.55 6.17
C ALA A 434 25.69 12.72 5.26
N LEU A 435 26.64 13.59 4.85
CA LEU A 435 26.38 14.66 3.89
C LEU A 435 26.00 14.13 2.50
N ILE A 436 26.64 13.05 2.06
CA ILE A 436 26.30 12.39 0.78
C ILE A 436 24.88 11.84 0.84
N LEU A 437 24.55 11.07 1.88
CA LEU A 437 23.22 10.49 2.09
C LEU A 437 22.14 11.57 2.22
N LEU A 438 22.43 12.67 2.92
CA LEU A 438 21.51 13.80 3.04
C LEU A 438 21.19 14.40 1.66
N ARG A 439 22.20 14.65 0.82
CA ARG A 439 22.01 15.19 -0.54
C ARG A 439 21.16 14.26 -1.42
N GLN A 440 21.27 12.95 -1.23
CA GLN A 440 20.44 11.96 -1.92
C GLN A 440 18.96 11.99 -1.50
N CYS A 441 18.63 12.61 -0.37
CA CYS A 441 17.25 12.69 0.17
C CYS A 441 16.49 13.96 -0.27
N TRP A 442 16.99 14.69 -1.26
CA TRP A 442 16.32 15.90 -1.74
C TRP A 442 14.97 15.56 -2.40
N VAL A 443 13.91 16.24 -1.97
CA VAL A 443 12.54 16.08 -2.49
C VAL A 443 11.90 17.43 -2.81
N SER A 444 11.06 17.46 -3.85
CA SER A 444 10.30 18.66 -4.25
C SER A 444 8.95 18.81 -3.54
N ARG A 445 8.58 17.87 -2.68
CA ARG A 445 7.32 17.85 -1.91
C ARG A 445 7.56 18.17 -0.44
N PRO A 446 6.53 18.59 0.29
CA PRO A 446 6.59 18.65 1.74
C PRO A 446 7.00 17.32 2.37
N TRP A 447 7.76 17.41 3.45
CA TRP A 447 8.23 16.26 4.20
C TRP A 447 7.06 15.67 5.00
N THR A 448 7.03 14.35 5.09
CA THR A 448 6.14 13.68 6.05
C THR A 448 6.64 13.93 7.48
N GLU A 449 5.76 13.80 8.48
CA GLU A 449 6.11 13.96 9.89
C GLU A 449 7.30 13.06 10.30
N LEU A 450 7.32 11.83 9.79
CA LEU A 450 8.40 10.89 10.05
C LEU A 450 9.70 11.32 9.37
N GLU A 451 9.67 11.79 8.12
CA GLU A 451 10.87 12.33 7.45
C GLU A 451 11.41 13.56 8.21
N ALA A 452 10.53 14.48 8.62
CA ALA A 452 10.88 15.71 9.32
C ALA A 452 11.51 15.44 10.68
N SER A 453 10.96 14.48 11.46
CA SER A 453 11.55 14.06 12.74
C SER A 453 12.95 13.45 12.58
N LYS A 454 13.18 12.63 11.53
CA LYS A 454 14.51 12.07 11.24
C LYS A 454 15.51 13.14 10.79
N LEU A 455 15.07 14.15 10.03
CA LEU A 455 15.92 15.29 9.65
C LEU A 455 16.30 16.14 10.87
N ALA A 456 15.36 16.36 11.79
CA ALA A 456 15.66 17.03 13.06
C ALA A 456 16.64 16.22 13.93
N ASN A 457 16.48 14.88 13.97
CA ASN A 457 17.42 13.98 14.64
C ASN A 457 18.83 14.09 14.02
N LEU A 458 18.95 14.07 12.69
CA LEU A 458 20.21 14.26 11.98
C LEU A 458 20.86 15.61 12.31
N ALA A 459 20.07 16.69 12.32
CA ALA A 459 20.56 18.04 12.64
C ALA A 459 21.14 18.15 14.06
N SER A 460 20.65 17.34 15.02
CA SER A 460 21.19 17.31 16.38
C SER A 460 22.65 16.83 16.45
N PHE A 461 23.11 16.06 15.45
CA PHE A 461 24.50 15.58 15.34
C PHE A 461 25.39 16.49 14.47
N ALA A 462 24.89 17.64 14.03
CA ALA A 462 25.62 18.55 13.15
C ALA A 462 26.79 19.31 13.82
N TYR A 463 26.98 19.18 15.15
CA TYR A 463 28.09 19.84 15.86
C TYR A 463 29.49 19.39 15.38
N LYS A 464 29.60 18.23 14.70
CA LYS A 464 30.86 17.78 14.07
C LYS A 464 31.10 18.39 12.69
N GLU A 465 30.03 18.61 11.92
CA GLU A 465 30.09 19.15 10.56
C GLU A 465 29.08 20.28 10.35
N PRO A 466 29.53 21.54 10.23
CA PRO A 466 28.63 22.70 10.11
C PRO A 466 27.80 22.68 8.81
N ALA A 467 28.31 22.06 7.73
CA ALA A 467 27.56 21.93 6.49
C ALA A 467 26.27 21.12 6.65
N LEU A 468 26.22 20.17 7.60
CA LEU A 468 25.07 19.31 7.82
C LEU A 468 23.86 20.12 8.34
N ALA A 469 24.08 21.00 9.31
CA ALA A 469 23.05 21.88 9.85
C ALA A 469 22.44 22.80 8.77
N ILE A 470 23.31 23.41 7.95
CA ILE A 470 22.90 24.32 6.87
C ILE A 470 22.07 23.57 5.83
N LEU A 471 22.46 22.36 5.43
CA LEU A 471 21.72 21.57 4.45
C LEU A 471 20.39 21.05 4.99
N CYS A 472 20.33 20.63 6.26
CA CYS A 472 19.08 20.17 6.88
C CYS A 472 18.03 21.29 6.88
N GLU A 473 18.38 22.49 7.35
CA GLU A 473 17.48 23.64 7.36
C GLU A 473 17.06 24.03 5.93
N ARG A 474 18.02 24.08 5.00
CA ARG A 474 17.77 24.37 3.59
C ARG A 474 16.78 23.39 2.97
N PHE A 475 16.94 22.08 3.19
CA PHE A 475 16.07 21.07 2.57
C PHE A 475 14.66 21.14 3.16
N ALA A 476 14.55 21.40 4.48
CA ALA A 476 13.27 21.67 5.10
C ALA A 476 12.57 22.90 4.48
N LYS A 477 13.32 23.99 4.26
CA LYS A 477 12.79 25.20 3.61
C LYS A 477 12.38 24.96 2.16
N GLN A 478 13.23 24.31 1.36
CA GLN A 478 12.97 24.05 -0.07
C GLN A 478 11.75 23.16 -0.29
N ALA A 479 11.47 22.25 0.64
CA ALA A 479 10.27 21.43 0.61
C ALA A 479 9.00 22.24 0.92
N LEU A 480 9.10 23.26 1.79
CA LEU A 480 7.99 24.18 2.10
C LEU A 480 7.74 25.20 1.00
N ASP A 481 8.78 25.65 0.27
CA ASP A 481 8.65 26.64 -0.81
C ASP A 481 7.65 26.18 -1.91
N ARG A 482 7.45 24.86 -2.05
CA ARG A 482 6.51 24.24 -3.02
C ARG A 482 5.25 23.67 -2.36
N ALA A 483 5.03 23.89 -1.06
CA ALA A 483 3.88 23.36 -0.34
C ALA A 483 2.54 23.81 -0.92
N PHE A 484 2.47 25.01 -1.51
CA PHE A 484 1.26 25.54 -2.16
C PHE A 484 0.73 24.68 -3.33
N LEU A 485 1.56 23.78 -3.89
CA LEU A 485 1.14 22.83 -4.92
C LEU A 485 0.40 21.61 -4.33
N TYR A 486 0.49 21.39 -3.02
CA TYR A 486 -0.07 20.25 -2.32
C TYR A 486 -1.24 20.70 -1.44
N VAL A 487 -2.28 19.86 -1.34
CA VAL A 487 -3.51 20.20 -0.57
C VAL A 487 -3.30 20.15 0.95
N ALA A 488 -2.26 19.44 1.39
CA ALA A 488 -1.89 19.40 2.79
C ALA A 488 -0.97 20.58 3.12
N VAL A 489 -1.48 21.51 3.94
CA VAL A 489 -0.64 22.47 4.65
C VAL A 489 0.14 21.65 5.69
N PRO A 490 1.47 21.52 5.56
CA PRO A 490 2.27 20.90 6.61
C PRO A 490 2.12 21.77 7.86
N ALA A 491 2.09 21.15 9.04
CA ALA A 491 2.31 21.90 10.27
C ALA A 491 3.58 22.72 10.10
N GLU A 492 3.52 24.03 10.38
CA GLU A 492 4.73 24.85 10.41
C GLU A 492 5.71 24.15 11.36
N PRO A 493 6.92 23.81 10.90
CA PRO A 493 7.89 23.20 11.78
C PRO A 493 8.11 24.15 12.97
N ASN A 494 8.08 23.62 14.19
CA ASN A 494 8.53 24.33 15.39
C ASN A 494 9.96 24.81 15.14
N HIS A 495 10.12 26.03 14.64
CA HIS A 495 11.41 26.58 14.25
C HIS A 495 12.15 27.13 15.47
N ALA A 496 13.12 26.35 15.95
CA ALA A 496 14.41 26.86 16.42
C ALA A 496 15.45 25.73 16.23
N PRO A 497 16.67 26.00 15.72
CA PRO A 497 17.51 27.13 16.16
C PRO A 497 18.21 27.85 14.99
N ASN A 498 17.76 29.08 14.69
CA ASN A 498 18.56 30.03 13.90
C ASN A 498 20.00 30.12 14.44
N GLU A 499 20.20 29.93 15.74
CA GLU A 499 21.51 29.95 16.40
C GLU A 499 22.45 28.83 15.93
N LEU A 500 22.00 27.57 15.82
CA LEU A 500 22.86 26.46 15.37
C LEU A 500 23.30 26.71 13.92
N VAL A 501 22.36 27.07 13.06
CA VAL A 501 22.62 27.36 11.65
C VAL A 501 23.55 28.57 11.52
N ASN A 502 23.31 29.65 12.25
CA ASN A 502 24.16 30.84 12.21
C ASN A 502 25.57 30.54 12.72
N THR A 503 25.68 29.78 13.81
CA THR A 503 26.97 29.30 14.33
C THR A 503 27.69 28.45 13.29
N SER A 504 27.01 27.48 12.69
CA SER A 504 27.56 26.64 11.61
C SER A 504 27.95 27.45 10.36
N LYS A 505 27.18 28.47 9.97
CA LYS A 505 27.54 29.40 8.89
C LYS A 505 28.82 30.16 9.21
N CYS A 506 28.98 30.63 10.46
CA CYS A 506 30.19 31.31 10.92
C CYS A 506 31.40 30.36 10.94
N GLU A 507 31.24 29.14 11.46
CA GLU A 507 32.30 28.12 11.48
C GLU A 507 32.75 27.75 10.06
N LEU A 508 31.80 27.47 9.16
CA LEU A 508 32.10 27.10 7.78
C LEU A 508 32.77 28.26 7.02
N ARG A 509 32.37 29.51 7.27
CA ARG A 509 33.10 30.70 6.78
C ARG A 509 34.52 30.77 7.34
N GLY A 510 34.71 30.46 8.62
CA GLY A 510 36.02 30.32 9.25
C GLY A 510 36.88 29.27 8.55
N TRP A 511 36.33 28.09 8.26
CA TRP A 511 37.04 27.01 7.55
C TRP A 511 37.48 27.44 6.14
N ASN A 512 36.57 28.07 5.39
CA ASN A 512 36.85 28.55 4.03
C ASN A 512 37.85 29.71 3.97
N THR A 513 38.12 30.39 5.09
CA THR A 513 39.05 31.53 5.16
C THR A 513 40.42 31.17 5.75
N GLN A 514 40.60 29.93 6.23
CA GLN A 514 41.88 29.43 6.73
C GLN A 514 42.92 29.29 5.60
N THR A 515 44.20 29.47 5.93
CA THR A 515 45.31 29.32 4.97
C THR A 515 45.44 27.91 4.39
N MET A 516 44.92 26.91 5.11
CA MET A 516 44.75 25.54 4.65
C MET A 516 43.32 25.10 4.91
N PRO A 517 42.43 25.15 3.91
CA PRO A 517 41.04 24.74 4.10
C PRO A 517 40.95 23.24 4.44
N TRP A 518 39.86 22.87 5.09
CA TRP A 518 39.48 21.48 5.30
C TRP A 518 39.03 20.87 3.97
N ASN A 519 38.69 19.57 3.95
CA ASN A 519 38.28 18.88 2.73
C ASN A 519 37.01 19.50 2.10
N ASP A 520 37.19 20.51 1.25
CA ASP A 520 36.11 21.31 0.64
C ASP A 520 35.17 20.45 -0.22
N LEU A 521 35.67 19.34 -0.79
CA LEU A 521 34.89 18.47 -1.65
C LEU A 521 33.78 17.74 -0.90
N ARG A 522 34.09 17.18 0.29
CA ARG A 522 33.17 16.29 1.01
C ARG A 522 32.56 16.92 2.27
N ARG A 523 33.29 17.81 2.93
CA ARG A 523 32.84 18.50 4.16
C ARG A 523 32.21 19.86 3.87
N GLY A 524 32.44 20.40 2.68
CA GLY A 524 31.95 21.70 2.25
C GLY A 524 30.57 21.67 1.56
N LEU A 525 30.06 22.87 1.31
CA LEU A 525 28.91 23.12 0.45
C LEU A 525 29.35 23.16 -1.02
N GLN A 526 28.52 22.63 -1.91
CA GLN A 526 28.74 22.74 -3.36
C GLN A 526 28.67 24.23 -3.81
N PRO A 527 29.25 24.62 -4.95
CA PRO A 527 29.29 26.03 -5.36
C PRO A 527 27.91 26.72 -5.41
N HIS A 528 26.89 26.02 -5.91
CA HIS A 528 25.52 26.53 -5.91
C HIS A 528 24.91 26.59 -4.51
N GLU A 529 25.26 25.63 -3.64
CA GLU A 529 24.84 25.64 -2.22
C GLU A 529 25.48 26.81 -1.46
N MET A 530 26.73 27.16 -1.78
CA MET A 530 27.44 28.29 -1.19
C MET A 530 26.83 29.64 -1.58
N ILE A 531 26.47 29.83 -2.85
CA ILE A 531 25.85 31.08 -3.34
C ILE A 531 24.54 31.33 -2.61
N GLU A 532 23.71 30.30 -2.46
CA GLU A 532 22.43 30.40 -1.76
C GLU A 532 22.61 30.60 -0.25
N ALA A 533 23.57 29.91 0.38
CA ALA A 533 23.79 29.98 1.84
C ALA A 533 24.43 31.30 2.30
N PHE A 534 25.29 31.91 1.47
CA PHE A 534 26.11 33.06 1.86
C PHE A 534 25.89 34.34 1.04
N GLY A 535 25.13 34.30 -0.06
CA GLY A 535 24.99 35.44 -0.99
C GLY A 535 26.19 35.58 -1.95
N PRO A 536 26.36 36.74 -2.63
CA PRO A 536 27.49 36.95 -3.55
C PRO A 536 28.83 36.70 -2.85
N ILE A 537 29.63 35.86 -3.50
CA ILE A 537 30.73 35.07 -2.96
C ILE A 537 31.70 35.95 -2.12
N PRO A 538 31.95 35.65 -0.83
CA PRO A 538 33.21 36.06 -0.23
C PRO A 538 34.30 35.28 -0.98
N ARG A 539 34.93 35.92 -1.97
CA ARG A 539 36.01 35.30 -2.73
C ARG A 539 37.00 34.72 -1.71
N PRO A 540 37.32 33.41 -1.74
CA PRO A 540 38.43 32.93 -0.92
C PRO A 540 39.62 33.85 -1.22
N ARG A 541 40.35 34.29 -0.19
CA ARG A 541 41.66 34.94 -0.43
C ARG A 541 42.37 33.99 -1.36
N ARG A 542 42.67 34.41 -2.60
CA ARG A 542 43.23 33.57 -3.67
C ARG A 542 44.15 32.56 -3.02
N HIS A 543 43.67 31.32 -2.85
CA HIS A 543 44.57 30.25 -2.44
C HIS A 543 45.48 30.16 -3.65
N ASP A 544 46.72 30.62 -3.52
CA ASP A 544 47.69 30.45 -4.58
C ASP A 544 47.63 28.97 -4.95
N SER A 545 47.32 28.70 -6.22
CA SER A 545 47.36 27.34 -6.75
C SER A 545 48.67 26.73 -6.27
N PRO A 546 48.65 25.54 -5.65
CA PRO A 546 49.83 25.00 -5.00
C PRO A 546 51.01 25.08 -5.97
N PRO A 547 52.20 25.57 -5.53
CA PRO A 547 53.33 25.76 -6.43
C PRO A 547 53.59 24.47 -7.20
N GLY A 548 53.63 24.55 -8.53
CA GLY A 548 53.73 23.39 -9.43
C GLY A 548 52.40 22.84 -9.97
N SER A 549 51.25 23.50 -9.81
CA SER A 549 50.01 23.09 -10.50
C SER A 549 50.24 22.82 -11.99
N TYR A 550 49.62 21.76 -12.51
CA TYR A 550 49.78 21.27 -13.89
C TYR A 550 51.18 20.73 -14.26
N SER A 551 52.06 20.44 -13.29
CA SER A 551 53.42 19.92 -13.55
C SER A 551 53.48 18.50 -14.12
N VAL A 552 52.43 17.69 -13.93
CA VAL A 552 52.38 16.30 -14.40
C VAL A 552 51.68 16.25 -15.75
N SER A 553 52.45 16.16 -16.83
CA SER A 553 51.94 16.13 -18.21
C SER A 553 51.54 14.73 -18.67
N SER A 554 52.29 13.69 -18.28
CA SER A 554 52.03 12.30 -18.65
C SER A 554 51.80 11.41 -17.43
N ILE A 555 50.82 10.51 -17.55
CA ILE A 555 50.59 9.43 -16.58
C ILE A 555 51.31 8.15 -17.03
N PRO A 556 51.58 7.20 -16.12
CA PRO A 556 52.06 5.87 -16.50
C PRO A 556 51.17 5.20 -17.57
N PRO A 557 51.69 4.24 -18.34
CA PRO A 557 50.87 3.50 -19.30
C PRO A 557 49.84 2.63 -18.56
N CYS A 558 48.62 2.56 -19.09
CA CYS A 558 47.56 1.72 -18.55
C CYS A 558 47.94 0.23 -18.68
N PRO A 559 47.81 -0.59 -17.62
CA PRO A 559 48.20 -2.00 -17.63
C PRO A 559 47.25 -2.90 -18.44
N VAL A 560 46.04 -2.42 -18.75
CA VAL A 560 45.00 -3.15 -19.48
C VAL A 560 44.74 -2.50 -20.84
N SER A 561 44.54 -3.31 -21.89
CA SER A 561 44.24 -2.79 -23.23
C SER A 561 42.83 -2.20 -23.31
N LYS A 562 42.63 -1.22 -24.19
CA LYS A 562 41.33 -0.57 -24.38
C LYS A 562 40.25 -1.51 -24.94
N ASP A 563 40.65 -2.53 -25.69
CA ASP A 563 39.72 -3.44 -26.39
C ASP A 563 39.24 -4.62 -25.54
N VAL A 564 39.65 -4.72 -24.27
CA VAL A 564 39.30 -5.88 -23.42
C VAL A 564 37.80 -6.14 -23.38
N VAL A 565 37.00 -5.09 -23.19
CA VAL A 565 35.53 -5.22 -23.10
C VAL A 565 34.96 -5.80 -24.40
N ALA A 566 35.36 -5.25 -25.55
CA ALA A 566 34.90 -5.71 -26.86
C ALA A 566 35.34 -7.15 -27.17
N ILE A 567 36.56 -7.54 -26.79
CA ILE A 567 37.07 -8.90 -26.98
C ILE A 567 36.25 -9.91 -26.18
N VAL A 568 35.98 -9.61 -24.90
CA VAL A 568 35.21 -10.51 -24.03
C VAL A 568 33.75 -10.57 -24.47
N GLU A 569 33.12 -9.44 -24.80
CA GLU A 569 31.73 -9.44 -25.30
C GLU A 569 31.57 -10.27 -26.58
N ARG A 570 32.54 -10.20 -27.52
CA ARG A 570 32.54 -11.08 -28.70
C ARG A 570 32.71 -12.56 -28.34
N SER A 571 33.57 -12.87 -27.36
CA SER A 571 33.76 -14.23 -26.88
C SER A 571 32.48 -14.80 -26.26
N VAL A 572 31.77 -14.01 -25.46
CA VAL A 572 30.49 -14.41 -24.86
C VAL A 572 29.41 -14.57 -25.94
N LEU A 573 29.33 -13.64 -26.90
CA LEU A 573 28.37 -13.71 -28.00
C LEU A 573 28.60 -14.94 -28.90
N SER A 574 29.85 -15.39 -29.06
CA SER A 574 30.18 -16.60 -29.84
C SER A 574 29.61 -17.91 -29.27
N MET A 575 29.08 -17.88 -28.03
CA MET A 575 28.39 -19.01 -27.42
C MET A 575 26.94 -19.19 -27.92
N VAL A 576 26.43 -18.24 -28.73
CA VAL A 576 25.08 -18.25 -29.30
C VAL A 576 25.17 -18.43 -30.82
N GLU A 577 24.44 -19.42 -31.35
CA GLU A 577 24.30 -19.67 -32.78
C GLU A 577 22.85 -19.44 -33.23
N TYR A 578 22.66 -18.94 -34.45
CA TYR A 578 21.34 -18.69 -35.02
C TYR A 578 20.96 -19.81 -35.99
N GLN A 579 19.95 -20.59 -35.63
CA GLN A 579 19.42 -21.65 -36.49
C GLN A 579 18.08 -21.23 -37.11
N SER A 580 17.94 -21.42 -38.42
CA SER A 580 16.66 -21.24 -39.12
C SER A 580 15.65 -22.31 -38.68
N LYS A 581 14.41 -21.92 -38.36
CA LYS A 581 13.35 -22.89 -38.02
C LYS A 581 13.09 -23.84 -39.19
N THR A 582 13.09 -25.14 -38.92
CA THR A 582 12.81 -26.20 -39.92
C THR A 582 11.32 -26.48 -40.14
N SER A 583 10.42 -25.92 -39.32
CA SER A 583 8.97 -26.14 -39.43
C SER A 583 8.19 -24.84 -39.63
N SER A 584 7.55 -24.68 -40.78
CA SER A 584 6.60 -23.58 -41.02
C SER A 584 5.24 -23.96 -40.44
N ARG A 585 4.77 -23.18 -39.45
CA ARG A 585 3.41 -23.37 -38.90
C ARG A 585 2.41 -22.61 -39.80
N PRO A 586 1.24 -23.18 -40.12
CA PRO A 586 0.23 -22.45 -40.88
C PRO A 586 -0.18 -21.17 -40.14
N TYR A 587 -0.54 -20.13 -40.89
CA TYR A 587 -1.04 -18.87 -40.33
C TYR A 587 -2.27 -19.12 -39.44
N PRO A 588 -2.26 -18.70 -38.16
CA PRO A 588 -3.26 -19.12 -37.17
C PRO A 588 -4.65 -18.51 -37.38
N LEU A 589 -4.76 -17.40 -38.10
CA LEU A 589 -6.04 -16.74 -38.35
C LEU A 589 -6.72 -17.33 -39.59
N LYS A 590 -7.92 -17.89 -39.42
CA LYS A 590 -8.74 -18.38 -40.53
C LYS A 590 -9.10 -17.21 -41.46
N LYS A 591 -8.97 -17.40 -42.77
CA LYS A 591 -9.46 -16.46 -43.79
C LYS A 591 -10.99 -16.37 -43.71
N GLN A 592 -11.53 -15.57 -42.80
CA GLN A 592 -12.94 -15.20 -42.80
C GLN A 592 -13.20 -14.26 -43.99
N LYS A 593 -14.46 -14.20 -44.48
CA LYS A 593 -14.86 -13.22 -45.50
C LYS A 593 -14.73 -11.82 -44.89
N LEU A 594 -13.61 -11.17 -45.16
CA LEU A 594 -13.29 -9.81 -44.71
C LEU A 594 -14.16 -8.85 -45.52
N ASN A 595 -15.13 -8.21 -44.87
CA ASN A 595 -16.10 -7.34 -45.54
C ASN A 595 -15.61 -5.89 -45.66
N ASN A 596 -14.52 -5.52 -44.98
CA ASN A 596 -13.95 -4.18 -44.95
C ASN A 596 -12.53 -4.12 -45.54
N SER A 597 -12.22 -3.04 -46.27
CA SER A 597 -10.90 -2.81 -46.89
C SER A 597 -9.75 -2.73 -45.88
N ILE A 598 -10.01 -2.18 -44.69
CA ILE A 598 -9.03 -2.08 -43.60
C ILE A 598 -8.70 -3.47 -43.03
N GLU A 599 -9.71 -4.33 -42.84
CA GLU A 599 -9.52 -5.67 -42.31
C GLU A 599 -8.68 -6.52 -43.26
N ALA A 600 -8.90 -6.39 -44.58
CA ALA A 600 -8.09 -7.04 -45.60
C ALA A 600 -6.62 -6.56 -45.58
N HIS A 601 -6.39 -5.26 -45.41
CA HIS A 601 -5.06 -4.68 -45.31
C HIS A 601 -4.31 -5.14 -44.06
N VAL A 602 -4.95 -5.06 -42.88
CA VAL A 602 -4.38 -5.51 -41.60
C VAL A 602 -4.13 -7.02 -41.62
N GLY A 603 -5.06 -7.80 -42.18
CA GLY A 603 -4.90 -9.25 -42.35
C GLY A 603 -3.66 -9.60 -43.19
N SER A 604 -3.42 -8.87 -44.28
CA SER A 604 -2.21 -9.05 -45.10
C SER A 604 -0.92 -8.68 -44.37
N LEU A 605 -0.92 -7.60 -43.58
CA LEU A 605 0.24 -7.20 -42.77
C LEU A 605 0.57 -8.22 -41.68
N LEU A 606 -0.45 -8.76 -41.02
CA LEU A 606 -0.29 -9.81 -40.01
C LEU A 606 0.23 -11.12 -40.62
N GLU A 607 -0.24 -11.50 -41.80
CA GLU A 607 0.26 -12.67 -42.54
C GLU A 607 1.74 -12.48 -42.92
N LYS A 608 2.11 -11.30 -43.45
CA LYS A 608 3.52 -10.94 -43.73
C LYS A 608 4.38 -10.97 -42.46
N SER A 609 3.91 -10.40 -41.37
CA SER A 609 4.62 -10.39 -40.09
C SER A 609 4.78 -11.80 -39.52
N TRP A 610 3.80 -12.68 -39.70
CA TRP A 610 3.86 -14.07 -39.26
C TRP A 610 4.89 -14.86 -40.07
N HIS A 611 4.91 -14.71 -41.39
CA HIS A 611 5.93 -15.33 -42.23
C HIS A 611 7.32 -14.81 -41.85
N HIS A 612 7.46 -13.50 -41.69
CA HIS A 612 8.71 -12.90 -41.22
C HIS A 612 9.16 -13.49 -39.86
N TYR A 613 8.25 -13.64 -38.89
CA TYR A 613 8.57 -14.26 -37.59
C TYR A 613 8.97 -15.74 -37.68
N GLN A 614 8.50 -16.46 -38.69
CA GLN A 614 8.93 -17.84 -38.94
C GLN A 614 10.29 -17.92 -39.61
N ASP A 615 10.59 -16.96 -40.47
CA ASP A 615 11.87 -16.84 -41.16
C ASP A 615 12.99 -16.33 -40.22
N LEU A 616 12.63 -15.68 -39.10
CA LEU A 616 13.60 -15.27 -38.08
C LEU A 616 14.31 -16.49 -37.45
N ALA A 617 15.63 -16.54 -37.60
CA ALA A 617 16.48 -17.53 -36.95
C ALA A 617 16.41 -17.39 -35.42
N GLN A 618 16.32 -18.53 -34.71
CA GLN A 618 16.28 -18.54 -33.26
C GLN A 618 17.68 -18.77 -32.68
N PRO A 619 18.03 -18.07 -31.58
CA PRO A 619 19.28 -18.31 -30.88
C PRO A 619 19.22 -19.66 -30.16
N ILE A 620 20.27 -20.46 -30.30
CA ILE A 620 20.50 -21.73 -29.62
C ILE A 620 21.91 -21.71 -29.03
N PHE A 621 22.13 -22.43 -27.94
CA PHE A 621 23.46 -22.61 -27.35
C PHE A 621 24.37 -23.42 -28.27
N THR A 622 25.62 -23.00 -28.44
CA THR A 622 26.62 -23.76 -29.21
C THR A 622 27.21 -24.93 -28.44
N GLN A 623 27.08 -24.97 -27.11
CA GLN A 623 27.69 -25.95 -26.21
C GLN A 623 26.70 -26.41 -25.13
N SER A 624 27.02 -27.51 -24.45
CA SER A 624 26.28 -27.95 -23.25
C SER A 624 26.44 -26.96 -22.09
N ASN A 625 25.41 -26.85 -21.24
CA ASN A 625 25.37 -25.92 -20.11
C ASN A 625 26.60 -26.07 -19.18
N ASP A 626 27.01 -27.28 -18.85
CA ASP A 626 28.18 -27.54 -17.97
C ASP A 626 29.52 -27.02 -18.53
N ASN A 627 29.70 -27.06 -19.86
CA ASN A 627 30.92 -26.56 -20.49
C ASN A 627 30.90 -25.04 -20.57
N MET A 628 29.73 -24.47 -20.87
CA MET A 628 29.51 -23.02 -20.89
C MET A 628 29.77 -22.40 -19.51
N GLU A 629 29.26 -23.01 -18.44
CA GLU A 629 29.46 -22.54 -17.06
C GLU A 629 30.95 -22.47 -16.70
N LYS A 630 31.73 -23.51 -16.99
CA LYS A 630 33.18 -23.54 -16.72
C LYS A 630 33.95 -22.46 -17.48
N VAL A 631 33.60 -22.21 -18.74
CA VAL A 631 34.22 -21.16 -19.55
C VAL A 631 33.85 -19.77 -19.01
N LEU A 632 32.59 -19.57 -18.63
CA LEU A 632 32.11 -18.31 -18.05
C LEU A 632 32.76 -18.04 -16.69
N GLN A 633 32.87 -19.03 -15.80
CA GLN A 633 33.58 -18.89 -14.52
C GLN A 633 35.05 -18.51 -14.72
N ARG A 634 35.75 -19.14 -15.67
CA ARG A 634 37.15 -18.79 -15.98
C ARG A 634 37.27 -17.36 -16.51
N THR A 635 36.36 -16.98 -17.39
CA THR A 635 36.32 -15.62 -17.99
C THR A 635 36.00 -14.57 -16.92
N GLN A 636 35.04 -14.85 -16.04
CA GLN A 636 34.67 -13.98 -14.93
C GLN A 636 35.86 -13.74 -13.99
N ARG A 637 36.61 -14.78 -13.59
CA ARG A 637 37.82 -14.61 -12.76
C ARG A 637 38.89 -13.76 -13.44
N GLN A 638 39.08 -13.92 -14.75
CA GLN A 638 40.02 -13.09 -15.52
C GLN A 638 39.58 -11.62 -15.60
N VAL A 639 38.28 -11.36 -15.76
CA VAL A 639 37.73 -10.01 -15.78
C VAL A 639 37.82 -9.37 -14.39
N GLN A 640 37.49 -10.10 -13.32
CA GLN A 640 37.64 -9.63 -11.94
C GLN A 640 39.09 -9.19 -11.65
N GLY A 641 40.10 -10.01 -11.99
CA GLY A 641 41.50 -9.63 -11.79
C GLY A 641 41.91 -8.37 -12.57
N LYS A 642 41.30 -8.10 -13.74
CA LYS A 642 41.51 -6.85 -14.48
C LYS A 642 40.81 -5.66 -13.83
N VAL A 643 39.64 -5.84 -13.24
CA VAL A 643 38.94 -4.81 -12.45
C VAL A 643 39.83 -4.39 -11.28
N ASP A 644 40.34 -5.35 -10.50
CA ASP A 644 41.18 -5.08 -9.33
C ASP A 644 42.49 -4.38 -9.72
N THR A 645 43.08 -4.77 -10.86
CA THR A 645 44.29 -4.15 -11.42
C THR A 645 44.04 -2.70 -11.85
N LEU A 646 42.91 -2.43 -12.51
CA LEU A 646 42.54 -1.08 -12.95
C LEU A 646 42.19 -0.17 -11.79
N GLU A 647 41.51 -0.69 -10.77
CA GLU A 647 41.19 0.05 -9.54
C GLU A 647 42.47 0.46 -8.81
N SER A 648 43.35 -0.51 -8.56
CA SER A 648 44.65 -0.26 -7.92
C SER A 648 45.47 0.76 -8.71
N TYR A 649 45.50 0.63 -10.04
CA TYR A 649 46.17 1.57 -10.93
C TYR A 649 45.61 3.00 -10.83
N LEU A 650 44.28 3.18 -10.87
CA LEU A 650 43.66 4.49 -10.75
C LEU A 650 43.95 5.15 -9.41
N VAL A 651 43.83 4.38 -8.32
CA VAL A 651 44.13 4.85 -6.96
C VAL A 651 45.62 5.23 -6.85
N ASP A 652 46.53 4.42 -7.39
CA ASP A 652 47.96 4.67 -7.37
C ASP A 652 48.38 5.88 -8.20
N VAL A 653 47.80 6.07 -9.39
CA VAL A 653 48.07 7.24 -10.22
C VAL A 653 47.64 8.52 -9.50
N VAL A 654 46.42 8.55 -8.97
CA VAL A 654 45.92 9.71 -8.23
C VAL A 654 46.72 9.94 -6.95
N ARG A 655 47.19 8.87 -6.29
CA ARG A 655 47.93 8.96 -5.03
C ARG A 655 49.39 9.33 -5.19
N ASN A 656 50.09 8.76 -6.15
CA ASN A 656 51.55 8.74 -6.21
C ASN A 656 52.14 9.61 -7.33
N CYS A 657 51.37 9.97 -8.37
CA CYS A 657 51.83 10.89 -9.42
C CYS A 657 51.82 12.35 -8.91
N ILE A 658 52.74 12.65 -8.00
CA ILE A 658 52.94 13.95 -7.37
C ILE A 658 54.43 14.31 -7.51
N PRO A 659 54.79 15.58 -7.76
CA PRO A 659 56.19 16.00 -7.76
C PRO A 659 56.88 15.65 -6.44
N THR A 660 58.10 15.08 -6.50
CA THR A 660 58.87 14.58 -5.34
C THR A 660 58.96 15.58 -4.19
N ARG A 661 59.06 16.88 -4.49
CA ARG A 661 59.10 17.98 -3.52
C ARG A 661 57.83 18.14 -2.66
N HIS A 662 56.69 17.59 -3.10
CA HIS A 662 55.38 17.80 -2.49
C HIS A 662 54.72 16.51 -1.96
N VAL A 663 55.31 15.33 -2.21
CA VAL A 663 54.77 14.02 -1.82
C VAL A 663 54.46 13.94 -0.33
N HIS A 664 55.43 14.21 0.55
CA HIS A 664 55.23 14.12 2.01
C HIS A 664 54.13 15.06 2.52
N ARG A 665 54.07 16.28 1.99
CA ARG A 665 53.03 17.26 2.35
C ARG A 665 51.65 16.78 1.92
N MET A 666 51.53 16.16 0.75
CA MET A 666 50.26 15.66 0.25
C MET A 666 49.80 14.41 1.03
N ASN A 667 50.73 13.50 1.35
CA ASN A 667 50.42 12.31 2.14
C ASN A 667 49.97 12.68 3.56
N LEU A 668 50.63 13.64 4.22
CA LEU A 668 50.20 14.15 5.52
C LEU A 668 48.80 14.79 5.43
N ARG A 669 48.52 15.54 4.35
CA ARG A 669 47.19 16.14 4.14
C ARG A 669 46.08 15.10 3.97
N ARG A 670 46.36 13.98 3.29
CA ARG A 670 45.41 12.86 3.17
C ARG A 670 45.22 12.14 4.51
N ALA A 671 46.30 11.90 5.25
CA ALA A 671 46.24 11.27 6.57
C ALA A 671 45.39 12.09 7.57
N CYS A 672 45.47 13.43 7.51
CA CYS A 672 44.66 14.32 8.34
C CYS A 672 43.29 14.68 7.74
N ASN A 673 42.81 13.97 6.71
CA ASN A 673 41.56 14.24 5.99
C ASN A 673 41.36 15.71 5.54
N ARG A 674 42.45 16.38 5.12
CA ARG A 674 42.40 17.70 4.48
C ARG A 674 42.31 17.62 2.96
N VAL A 675 42.71 16.48 2.40
CA VAL A 675 42.51 16.13 0.99
C VAL A 675 41.78 14.79 0.98
N ALA A 676 40.68 14.70 0.23
CA ALA A 676 39.90 13.48 0.12
C ALA A 676 40.71 12.30 -0.43
N ASN A 677 40.41 11.09 0.05
CA ASN A 677 40.88 9.84 -0.57
C ASN A 677 39.90 9.39 -1.65
N PRO A 678 40.38 8.92 -2.81
CA PRO A 678 39.49 8.52 -3.89
C PRO A 678 38.65 7.29 -3.52
N THR A 679 37.38 7.30 -3.93
CA THR A 679 36.42 6.19 -3.77
C THR A 679 35.77 5.84 -5.11
N LEU A 680 35.11 4.68 -5.21
CA LEU A 680 34.34 4.30 -6.41
C LEU A 680 33.35 5.40 -6.82
N ARG A 681 32.70 6.03 -5.84
CA ARG A 681 31.77 7.14 -6.06
C ARG A 681 32.42 8.31 -6.82
N ASP A 682 33.67 8.63 -6.50
CA ASP A 682 34.38 9.71 -7.18
C ASP A 682 34.79 9.30 -8.59
N MET A 683 35.15 8.03 -8.80
CA MET A 683 35.46 7.49 -10.14
C MET A 683 34.24 7.59 -11.07
N LEU A 684 33.02 7.37 -10.56
CA LEU A 684 31.78 7.60 -11.32
C LEU A 684 31.66 9.07 -11.77
N VAL A 685 31.97 10.02 -10.89
CA VAL A 685 31.97 11.45 -11.23
C VAL A 685 33.06 11.79 -12.25
N TRP A 686 34.26 11.23 -12.11
CA TRP A 686 35.38 11.48 -13.03
C TRP A 686 35.11 11.01 -14.46
N ALA A 687 34.26 9.99 -14.63
CA ALA A 687 33.88 9.49 -15.96
C ALA A 687 33.16 10.54 -16.81
N HIS A 688 32.31 11.38 -16.20
CA HIS A 688 31.55 12.43 -16.89
C HIS A 688 32.07 13.87 -16.63
N SER A 689 32.74 14.11 -15.50
CA SER A 689 33.25 15.42 -15.09
C SER A 689 34.72 15.29 -14.67
N PRO A 690 35.66 15.20 -15.63
CA PRO A 690 37.05 14.83 -15.37
C PRO A 690 37.83 15.92 -14.59
N HIS A 691 37.37 17.17 -14.61
CA HIS A 691 37.99 18.27 -13.86
C HIS A 691 37.93 18.07 -12.34
N GLU A 692 36.99 17.28 -11.81
CA GLU A 692 36.88 17.00 -10.37
C GLU A 692 38.10 16.22 -9.84
N VAL A 693 38.82 15.49 -10.70
CA VAL A 693 40.09 14.80 -10.34
C VAL A 693 41.12 15.80 -9.79
N LEU A 694 41.11 17.05 -10.26
CA LEU A 694 42.04 18.10 -9.83
C LEU A 694 41.88 18.47 -8.34
N ARG A 695 40.71 18.21 -7.75
CA ARG A 695 40.48 18.41 -6.31
C ARG A 695 41.18 17.35 -5.46
N PHE A 696 41.42 16.15 -6.02
CA PHE A 696 42.18 15.08 -5.38
C PHE A 696 43.69 15.22 -5.62
N ASN A 697 44.07 15.71 -6.80
CA ASN A 697 45.46 15.96 -7.16
C ASN A 697 45.56 17.17 -8.13
N PRO A 698 45.97 18.35 -7.64
CA PRO A 698 46.02 19.59 -8.43
C PRO A 698 47.23 19.69 -9.39
N TYR A 699 48.10 18.67 -9.43
CA TYR A 699 49.32 18.66 -10.23
C TYR A 699 49.11 18.15 -11.66
N PHE A 700 47.95 17.57 -11.99
CA PHE A 700 47.68 17.02 -13.32
C PHE A 700 47.44 18.10 -14.37
N SER A 701 48.06 17.94 -15.55
CA SER A 701 47.76 18.71 -16.75
C SER A 701 46.37 18.34 -17.33
N PRO A 702 45.78 19.18 -18.19
CA PRO A 702 44.55 18.82 -18.91
C PRO A 702 44.67 17.52 -19.73
N GLU A 703 45.84 17.23 -20.29
CA GLU A 703 46.12 15.99 -21.03
C GLU A 703 46.10 14.76 -20.11
N ALA A 704 46.74 14.88 -18.93
CA ALA A 704 46.72 13.83 -17.91
C ALA A 704 45.29 13.58 -17.41
N VAL A 705 44.49 14.63 -17.21
CA VAL A 705 43.08 14.53 -16.82
C VAL A 705 42.25 13.78 -17.87
N LYS A 706 42.44 14.06 -19.16
CA LYS A 706 41.76 13.33 -20.25
C LYS A 706 42.19 11.87 -20.30
N ALA A 707 43.47 11.58 -20.06
CA ALA A 707 43.97 10.21 -19.99
C ALA A 707 43.36 9.44 -18.81
N ILE A 708 43.25 10.06 -17.63
CA ILE A 708 42.57 9.48 -16.45
C ILE A 708 41.09 9.22 -16.74
N GLN A 709 40.41 10.14 -17.42
CA GLN A 709 39.00 9.95 -17.82
C GLN A 709 38.84 8.70 -18.68
N GLY A 710 39.68 8.51 -19.70
CA GLY A 710 39.62 7.33 -20.55
C GLY A 710 39.88 6.02 -19.80
N VAL A 711 40.83 6.01 -18.85
CA VAL A 711 41.08 4.83 -17.99
C VAL A 711 39.90 4.57 -17.05
N THR A 712 39.30 5.64 -16.49
CA THR A 712 38.14 5.54 -15.60
C THR A 712 36.92 4.97 -16.33
N GLN A 713 36.67 5.42 -17.55
CA GLN A 713 35.61 4.87 -18.41
C GLN A 713 35.84 3.39 -18.74
N LEU A 714 37.09 3.00 -19.03
CA LEU A 714 37.45 1.58 -19.24
C LEU A 714 37.22 0.72 -17.98
N TYR A 715 37.62 1.24 -16.80
CA TYR A 715 37.37 0.57 -15.52
C TYR A 715 35.88 0.33 -15.29
N LEU A 716 35.06 1.38 -15.39
CA LEU A 716 33.61 1.26 -15.19
C LEU A 716 32.95 0.31 -16.21
N ALA A 717 33.35 0.37 -17.49
CA ALA A 717 32.86 -0.57 -18.50
C ALA A 717 33.22 -2.03 -18.19
N THR A 718 34.41 -2.25 -17.62
CA THR A 718 34.86 -3.58 -17.17
C THR A 718 34.09 -4.05 -15.93
N VAL A 719 33.72 -3.14 -15.01
CA VAL A 719 32.85 -3.43 -13.86
C VAL A 719 31.47 -3.87 -14.33
N VAL A 720 30.84 -3.17 -15.28
CA VAL A 720 29.55 -3.57 -15.86
C VAL A 720 29.64 -4.95 -16.52
N LEU A 721 30.70 -5.20 -17.30
CA LEU A 721 30.94 -6.49 -17.92
C LEU A 721 31.08 -7.62 -16.89
N ASN A 722 31.83 -7.37 -15.81
CA ASN A 722 31.97 -8.32 -14.72
C ASN A 722 30.60 -8.62 -14.08
N ALA A 723 29.85 -7.59 -13.69
CA ALA A 723 28.51 -7.74 -13.13
C ALA A 723 27.55 -8.51 -14.05
N ARG A 724 27.69 -8.36 -15.36
CA ARG A 724 26.91 -9.13 -16.35
C ARG A 724 27.30 -10.62 -16.38
N LEU A 725 28.59 -10.95 -16.45
CA LEU A 725 29.06 -12.35 -16.40
C LEU A 725 28.56 -13.06 -15.14
N CYS A 726 28.64 -12.35 -14.03
CA CYS A 726 28.12 -12.71 -12.73
C CYS A 726 26.61 -13.03 -12.74
N ARG A 727 25.78 -12.17 -13.37
CA ARG A 727 24.34 -12.45 -13.56
C ARG A 727 24.09 -13.67 -14.44
N ILE A 728 24.86 -13.87 -15.51
CA ILE A 728 24.70 -15.03 -16.40
C ILE A 728 24.98 -16.33 -15.64
N LEU A 729 26.07 -16.37 -14.86
CA LEU A 729 26.41 -17.53 -14.03
C LEU A 729 25.28 -17.85 -13.04
N HIS A 730 24.74 -16.83 -12.38
CA HIS A 730 23.62 -17.01 -11.46
C HIS A 730 22.37 -17.59 -12.15
N LEU A 731 22.02 -17.13 -13.35
CA LEU A 731 20.87 -17.65 -14.10
C LEU A 731 21.05 -19.13 -14.47
N ILE A 732 22.30 -19.56 -14.74
CA ILE A 732 22.63 -20.96 -15.02
C ILE A 732 22.50 -21.80 -13.75
N GLU A 733 23.08 -21.34 -12.63
CA GLU A 733 23.02 -22.02 -11.33
C GLU A 733 21.58 -22.13 -10.78
N SER A 734 20.77 -21.08 -10.97
CA SER A 734 19.39 -21.04 -10.50
C SER A 734 18.42 -21.86 -11.37
N THR A 735 18.90 -22.58 -12.39
CA THR A 735 18.07 -23.32 -13.37
C THR A 735 16.98 -22.45 -13.99
N ALA A 736 17.32 -21.20 -14.33
CA ALA A 736 16.41 -20.28 -14.99
C ALA A 736 16.08 -20.76 -16.42
N SER A 737 15.04 -20.18 -17.03
CA SER A 737 14.64 -20.51 -18.40
C SER A 737 15.78 -20.23 -19.40
N ASP A 738 16.08 -21.18 -20.28
CA ASP A 738 17.08 -21.05 -21.35
C ASP A 738 16.93 -19.74 -22.16
N ALA A 739 15.70 -19.27 -22.33
CA ALA A 739 15.41 -18.00 -23.02
C ALA A 739 16.00 -16.77 -22.30
N GLN A 740 16.03 -16.77 -20.96
CA GLN A 740 16.60 -15.67 -20.17
C GLN A 740 18.14 -15.66 -20.25
N VAL A 741 18.76 -16.84 -20.23
CA VAL A 741 20.22 -16.98 -20.39
C VAL A 741 20.63 -16.53 -21.79
N LEU A 742 19.93 -16.98 -22.83
CA LEU A 742 20.18 -16.55 -24.21
C LEU A 742 20.03 -15.03 -24.38
N GLN A 743 18.97 -14.45 -23.79
CA GLN A 743 18.76 -13.01 -23.85
C GLN A 743 19.94 -12.24 -23.22
N GLU A 744 20.44 -12.68 -22.06
CA GLU A 744 21.57 -12.02 -21.39
C GLU A 744 22.90 -12.26 -22.12
N LEU A 745 23.09 -13.40 -22.79
CA LEU A 745 24.27 -13.67 -23.64
C LEU A 745 24.31 -12.80 -24.90
N GLN A 746 23.16 -12.45 -25.46
CA GLN A 746 23.05 -11.62 -26.68
C GLN A 746 23.30 -10.12 -26.43
N VAL A 747 23.26 -9.65 -25.18
CA VAL A 747 23.49 -8.24 -24.86
C VAL A 747 24.90 -7.83 -25.31
N THR A 748 25.02 -6.81 -26.13
CA THR A 748 26.33 -6.23 -26.50
C THR A 748 26.22 -4.72 -26.51
N ARG A 749 27.31 -4.02 -26.21
CA ARG A 749 27.27 -2.55 -26.20
C ARG A 749 27.30 -2.02 -27.64
N THR A 750 26.22 -1.37 -28.05
CA THR A 750 26.05 -0.78 -29.40
C THR A 750 26.23 0.74 -29.43
N TRP A 751 26.42 1.38 -28.28
CA TRP A 751 26.56 2.83 -28.13
C TRP A 751 27.97 3.21 -27.65
N SER A 752 28.40 4.45 -27.92
CA SER A 752 29.73 4.97 -27.58
C SER A 752 29.76 5.56 -26.17
N ILE A 753 30.75 5.13 -25.37
CA ILE A 753 30.97 5.63 -24.01
C ILE A 753 31.42 7.10 -24.00
N GLU A 754 32.16 7.51 -25.03
CA GLU A 754 32.66 8.89 -25.15
C GLU A 754 31.52 9.89 -25.36
N ASP A 755 30.49 9.48 -26.11
CA ASP A 755 29.33 10.33 -26.42
C ASP A 755 28.33 10.38 -25.26
N HIS A 756 28.20 9.28 -24.50
CA HIS A 756 27.22 9.16 -23.41
C HIS A 756 27.83 8.62 -22.10
N PRO A 757 28.77 9.35 -21.46
CA PRO A 757 29.43 8.88 -20.23
C PRO A 757 28.47 8.73 -19.04
N ARG A 758 27.39 9.52 -18.99
CA ARG A 758 26.35 9.42 -17.94
C ARG A 758 25.55 8.12 -18.03
N TRP A 759 25.40 7.53 -19.22
CA TRP A 759 24.72 6.24 -19.38
C TRP A 759 25.55 5.12 -18.75
N LEU A 760 26.88 5.18 -18.85
CA LEU A 760 27.78 4.22 -18.20
C LEU A 760 27.69 4.30 -16.67
N VAL A 761 27.62 5.51 -16.11
CA VAL A 761 27.43 5.71 -14.66
C VAL A 761 26.10 5.09 -14.21
N PHE A 762 25.04 5.28 -14.99
CA PHE A 762 23.74 4.66 -14.74
C PHE A 762 23.79 3.12 -14.80
N GLU A 763 24.55 2.52 -15.73
CA GLU A 763 24.76 1.06 -15.76
C GLU A 763 25.41 0.54 -14.47
N VAL A 764 26.46 1.21 -13.99
CA VAL A 764 27.20 0.79 -12.79
C VAL A 764 26.36 0.95 -11.52
N GLU A 765 25.73 2.11 -11.32
CA GLU A 765 24.90 2.34 -10.12
C GLU A 765 23.61 1.49 -10.13
N GLY A 766 23.04 1.23 -11.30
CA GLY A 766 21.87 0.38 -11.47
C GLY A 766 22.17 -1.12 -11.52
N SER A 767 23.44 -1.53 -11.44
CA SER A 767 23.90 -2.92 -11.61
C SER A 767 23.28 -3.61 -12.83
N LEU A 768 23.15 -2.88 -13.95
CA LEU A 768 22.47 -3.32 -15.17
C LEU A 768 23.34 -3.09 -16.40
N GLN A 769 23.03 -3.75 -17.52
CA GLN A 769 23.61 -3.43 -18.82
C GLN A 769 22.48 -3.06 -19.79
N ILE A 770 22.63 -1.92 -20.48
CA ILE A 770 21.65 -1.41 -21.44
C ILE A 770 21.62 -2.36 -22.65
N ARG A 771 20.43 -2.80 -23.03
CA ARG A 771 20.26 -3.72 -24.16
C ARG A 771 20.42 -2.99 -25.51
N PRO A 772 20.88 -3.70 -26.57
CA PRO A 772 20.99 -3.13 -27.91
C PRO A 772 19.70 -2.45 -28.40
N GLU A 773 18.56 -3.10 -28.18
CA GLU A 773 17.23 -2.60 -28.58
C GLU A 773 16.86 -1.28 -27.85
N GLN A 774 17.19 -1.18 -26.57
CA GLN A 774 16.90 0.00 -25.74
C GLN A 774 17.77 1.18 -26.19
N ALA A 775 19.06 0.92 -26.44
CA ALA A 775 19.99 1.92 -26.94
C ALA A 775 19.60 2.42 -28.35
N ALA A 776 19.22 1.51 -29.24
CA ALA A 776 18.79 1.85 -30.60
C ALA A 776 17.54 2.76 -30.58
N ILE A 777 16.56 2.46 -29.74
CA ILE A 777 15.34 3.26 -29.60
C ILE A 777 15.64 4.62 -28.97
N ALA A 778 16.47 4.67 -27.92
CA ALA A 778 16.89 5.92 -27.33
C ALA A 778 17.64 6.81 -28.33
N GLN A 779 18.59 6.25 -29.10
CA GLN A 779 19.31 6.98 -30.14
C GLN A 779 18.40 7.46 -31.27
N HIS A 780 17.44 6.64 -31.69
CA HIS A 780 16.44 7.03 -32.68
C HIS A 780 15.61 8.23 -32.20
N LEU A 781 15.12 8.19 -30.96
CA LEU A 781 14.39 9.32 -30.34
C LEU A 781 15.25 10.58 -30.17
N LEU A 782 16.56 10.45 -29.98
CA LEU A 782 17.48 11.58 -29.83
C LEU A 782 17.91 12.20 -31.16
N ASN A 783 18.05 11.38 -32.21
CA ASN A 783 18.56 11.82 -33.51
C ASN A 783 17.46 12.32 -34.46
N GLU A 784 16.22 11.88 -34.28
CA GLU A 784 15.11 12.33 -35.10
C GLU A 784 14.52 13.67 -34.67
N SER A 785 13.76 14.30 -35.58
CA SER A 785 13.05 15.55 -35.30
C SER A 785 11.98 15.37 -34.22
N SER A 786 11.73 16.44 -33.45
CA SER A 786 10.65 16.48 -32.46
C SER A 786 9.32 15.95 -33.01
N GLY A 787 8.68 15.04 -32.27
CA GLY A 787 7.40 14.43 -32.64
C GLY A 787 7.47 12.95 -33.05
N THR A 788 8.65 12.32 -33.01
CA THR A 788 8.80 10.87 -33.22
C THR A 788 8.08 10.06 -32.13
N ILE A 789 7.35 9.04 -32.55
CA ILE A 789 6.61 8.12 -31.66
C ILE A 789 7.11 6.69 -31.93
N CYS A 790 7.48 5.98 -30.86
CA CYS A 790 7.92 4.59 -30.94
C CYS A 790 6.99 3.67 -30.13
N GLN A 791 6.59 2.55 -30.72
CA GLN A 791 5.88 1.49 -30.01
C GLN A 791 6.88 0.42 -29.54
N LEU A 792 6.83 0.06 -28.27
CA LEU A 792 7.65 -1.00 -27.68
C LEU A 792 6.79 -2.14 -27.14
N ASN A 793 7.32 -3.37 -27.21
CA ASN A 793 6.73 -4.51 -26.51
C ASN A 793 6.73 -4.27 -24.98
N MET A 794 5.71 -4.78 -24.31
CA MET A 794 5.60 -4.67 -22.86
C MET A 794 6.77 -5.38 -22.17
N GLY A 795 7.32 -4.77 -21.11
CA GLY A 795 8.42 -5.34 -20.34
C GLY A 795 9.83 -5.04 -20.85
N LEU A 796 10.00 -4.27 -21.94
CA LEU A 796 11.33 -3.88 -22.45
C LEU A 796 12.00 -2.71 -21.71
N GLY A 797 11.47 -2.28 -20.56
CA GLY A 797 12.08 -1.24 -19.73
C GLY A 797 11.88 0.19 -20.23
N LYS A 798 10.69 0.52 -20.76
CA LYS A 798 10.32 1.89 -21.21
C LYS A 798 10.61 2.94 -20.13
N THR A 799 9.92 2.84 -18.99
CA THR A 799 10.01 3.80 -17.89
C THR A 799 11.31 3.64 -17.08
N ARG A 800 11.84 2.42 -16.98
CA ARG A 800 12.99 2.10 -16.11
C ARG A 800 14.36 2.26 -16.78
N VAL A 801 14.45 2.26 -18.11
CA VAL A 801 15.73 2.39 -18.83
C VAL A 801 15.66 3.51 -19.85
N ILE A 802 14.75 3.46 -20.83
CA ILE A 802 14.74 4.41 -21.95
C ILE A 802 14.50 5.86 -21.47
N LEU A 803 13.50 6.09 -20.61
CA LEU A 803 13.25 7.43 -20.05
C LEU A 803 14.48 8.00 -19.30
N PRO A 804 15.12 7.26 -18.36
CA PRO A 804 16.39 7.65 -17.78
C PRO A 804 17.47 8.04 -18.79
N LEU A 805 17.66 7.27 -19.87
CA LEU A 805 18.67 7.57 -20.89
C LEU A 805 18.41 8.93 -21.57
N LEU A 806 17.15 9.23 -21.90
CA LEU A 806 16.73 10.51 -22.47
C LEU A 806 16.93 11.66 -21.47
N ILE A 807 16.52 11.49 -20.21
CA ILE A 807 16.69 12.49 -19.15
C ILE A 807 18.18 12.80 -18.97
N LEU A 808 19.02 11.78 -18.92
CA LEU A 808 20.48 11.93 -18.75
C LEU A 808 21.13 12.68 -19.92
N HIS A 809 20.67 12.41 -21.14
CA HIS A 809 21.17 13.08 -22.34
C HIS A 809 20.79 14.57 -22.34
N TYR A 810 19.51 14.91 -22.18
CA TYR A 810 19.05 16.30 -22.21
C TYR A 810 19.60 17.14 -21.06
N THR A 811 19.67 16.56 -19.85
CA THR A 811 20.29 17.26 -18.71
C THR A 811 21.77 17.50 -18.89
N SER A 812 22.48 16.66 -19.67
CA SER A 812 23.91 16.87 -19.96
C SER A 812 24.15 18.05 -20.91
N GLN A 813 23.19 18.33 -21.79
CA GLN A 813 23.20 19.46 -22.71
C GLN A 813 22.70 20.77 -22.07
N GLY A 814 22.28 20.73 -20.81
CA GLY A 814 21.70 21.88 -20.11
C GLY A 814 20.23 22.15 -20.42
N HIS A 815 19.54 21.24 -21.09
CA HIS A 815 18.09 21.28 -21.29
C HIS A 815 17.35 20.77 -20.05
N VAL A 816 16.09 21.19 -19.88
CA VAL A 816 15.22 20.76 -18.78
C VAL A 816 14.15 19.81 -19.33
N PRO A 817 14.33 18.48 -19.21
CA PRO A 817 13.31 17.53 -19.63
C PRO A 817 12.07 17.59 -18.72
N ARG A 818 10.89 17.43 -19.33
CA ARG A 818 9.60 17.28 -18.65
C ARG A 818 8.93 16.00 -19.12
N VAL A 819 8.88 15.01 -18.24
CA VAL A 819 8.32 13.68 -18.49
C VAL A 819 6.85 13.67 -18.11
N HIS A 820 5.99 13.32 -19.08
CA HIS A 820 4.56 13.15 -18.90
C HIS A 820 4.25 11.68 -18.60
N ILE A 821 3.63 11.43 -17.45
CA ILE A 821 3.27 10.06 -16.99
C ILE A 821 1.81 10.05 -16.56
N LEU A 822 1.13 8.93 -16.78
CA LEU A 822 -0.24 8.74 -16.31
C LEU A 822 -0.31 8.81 -14.77
N GLY A 823 -1.34 9.48 -14.24
CA GLY A 823 -1.55 9.67 -12.79
C GLY A 823 -1.45 8.38 -11.95
N PRO A 824 -1.98 7.21 -12.38
CA PRO A 824 -1.88 5.96 -11.63
C PRO A 824 -0.45 5.43 -11.42
N ILE A 825 0.49 5.71 -12.34
CA ILE A 825 1.87 5.18 -12.32
C ILE A 825 2.86 6.24 -11.81
N LEU A 826 2.44 7.51 -11.71
CA LEU A 826 3.27 8.65 -11.35
C LEU A 826 4.10 8.42 -10.07
N GLN A 827 3.49 7.91 -8.99
CA GLN A 827 4.19 7.72 -7.71
C GLN A 827 5.27 6.62 -7.79
N GLU A 828 5.01 5.53 -8.51
CA GLU A 828 6.02 4.48 -8.74
C GLU A 828 7.19 5.03 -9.56
N ALA A 829 6.91 5.78 -10.63
CA ALA A 829 7.93 6.40 -11.46
C ALA A 829 8.76 7.43 -10.69
N LEU A 830 8.13 8.28 -9.87
CA LEU A 830 8.82 9.24 -9.00
C LEU A 830 9.75 8.53 -8.00
N ALA A 831 9.28 7.47 -7.34
CA ALA A 831 10.11 6.69 -6.43
C ALA A 831 11.32 6.05 -7.14
N PHE A 832 11.09 5.49 -8.34
CA PHE A 832 12.15 4.91 -9.16
C PHE A 832 13.19 5.96 -9.61
N PHE A 833 12.75 7.09 -10.18
CA PHE A 833 13.64 8.17 -10.61
C PHE A 833 14.37 8.80 -9.43
N HIS A 834 13.71 8.95 -8.28
CA HIS A 834 14.39 9.43 -7.09
C HIS A 834 15.50 8.46 -6.65
N LEU A 835 15.27 7.14 -6.65
CA LEU A 835 16.28 6.17 -6.27
C LEU A 835 17.46 6.08 -7.24
N HIS A 836 17.22 6.14 -8.56
CA HIS A 836 18.25 5.88 -9.57
C HIS A 836 18.83 7.14 -10.24
N LEU A 837 18.19 8.30 -10.10
CA LEU A 837 18.62 9.57 -10.71
C LEU A 837 18.90 10.66 -9.66
N SER A 838 18.06 10.81 -8.62
CA SER A 838 18.31 11.81 -7.56
C SER A 838 19.29 11.32 -6.51
N ALA A 839 19.12 10.08 -6.04
CA ALA A 839 19.98 9.46 -5.04
C ALA A 839 21.28 8.89 -5.63
N SER A 840 21.47 9.03 -6.94
CA SER A 840 22.67 8.60 -7.65
C SER A 840 23.77 9.66 -7.60
N THR A 841 24.97 9.31 -8.04
CA THR A 841 26.10 10.25 -8.17
C THR A 841 25.81 11.43 -9.10
N LEU A 842 24.92 11.23 -10.06
CA LEU A 842 24.52 12.23 -11.05
C LEU A 842 23.62 13.33 -10.45
N ALA A 843 22.99 13.05 -9.31
CA ALA A 843 22.20 14.01 -8.51
C ALA A 843 21.21 14.85 -9.33
N ILE A 844 20.40 14.19 -10.16
CA ILE A 844 19.35 14.86 -10.94
C ILE A 844 18.18 15.18 -10.00
N ARG A 845 17.80 16.45 -9.93
CA ARG A 845 16.66 16.91 -9.12
C ARG A 845 15.35 16.57 -9.81
N ILE A 846 14.63 15.58 -9.30
CA ILE A 846 13.31 15.21 -9.81
C ILE A 846 12.26 16.11 -9.17
N LEU A 847 11.53 16.85 -9.99
CA LEU A 847 10.47 17.76 -9.56
C LEU A 847 9.10 17.23 -9.95
N ASP A 848 8.30 16.91 -8.94
CA ASP A 848 6.86 16.80 -9.11
C ASP A 848 6.24 18.21 -9.10
N GLN A 849 5.28 18.43 -10.00
CA GLN A 849 4.51 19.66 -10.09
C GLN A 849 3.01 19.31 -10.08
N PRO A 850 2.42 18.93 -8.93
CA PRO A 850 1.02 18.53 -8.82
C PRO A 850 0.07 19.73 -8.77
N PHE A 851 0.16 20.59 -9.79
CA PHE A 851 -0.66 21.77 -9.88
C PHE A 851 -2.13 21.39 -10.06
N HIS A 852 -3.01 22.03 -9.28
CA HIS A 852 -4.44 21.82 -9.32
C HIS A 852 -5.14 23.18 -9.34
N ARG A 853 -6.33 23.26 -9.93
CA ARG A 853 -7.06 24.53 -10.11
C ARG A 853 -7.29 25.32 -8.80
N GLN A 854 -7.52 24.61 -7.70
CA GLN A 854 -7.75 25.20 -6.37
C GLN A 854 -6.46 25.66 -5.67
N ALA A 855 -5.28 25.37 -6.24
CA ALA A 855 -4.02 25.84 -5.68
C ALA A 855 -3.98 27.37 -5.73
N GLU A 856 -3.76 28.00 -4.59
CA GLU A 856 -3.60 29.44 -4.49
C GLU A 856 -2.21 29.83 -5.00
N LEU A 857 -2.15 30.27 -6.26
CA LEU A 857 -0.92 30.73 -6.88
C LEU A 857 -0.67 32.21 -6.53
N THR A 858 0.19 32.45 -5.53
CA THR A 858 0.63 33.79 -5.11
C THR A 858 1.83 34.27 -5.94
N SER A 859 2.18 35.56 -5.83
CA SER A 859 3.40 36.12 -6.44
C SER A 859 4.68 35.38 -6.00
N PHE A 860 4.74 34.93 -4.75
CA PHE A 860 5.80 34.06 -4.26
C PHE A 860 5.82 32.72 -4.99
N GLY A 861 4.67 32.04 -5.08
CA GLY A 861 4.56 30.77 -5.82
C GLY A 861 4.98 30.89 -7.28
N MET A 862 4.62 31.99 -7.95
CA MET A 862 5.09 32.28 -9.32
C MET A 862 6.60 32.46 -9.40
N SER A 863 7.21 33.14 -8.43
CA SER A 863 8.67 33.28 -8.37
C SER A 863 9.37 31.92 -8.21
N ILE A 864 8.81 31.00 -7.41
CA ILE A 864 9.34 29.65 -7.22
C ILE A 864 9.20 28.80 -8.48
N LEU A 865 8.07 28.91 -9.22
CA LEU A 865 7.89 28.22 -10.50
C LEU A 865 8.85 28.74 -11.59
N GLY A 866 9.21 30.02 -11.54
CA GLY A 866 10.10 30.67 -12.51
C GLY A 866 11.59 30.49 -12.21
N GLN A 867 11.95 29.97 -11.04
CA GLN A 867 13.36 29.77 -10.68
C GLN A 867 13.97 28.62 -11.50
N PRO A 868 15.03 28.88 -12.28
CA PRO A 868 15.73 27.82 -13.00
C PRO A 868 16.46 26.92 -12.00
N ILE A 869 16.18 25.63 -12.05
CA ILE A 869 16.84 24.63 -11.22
C ILE A 869 17.86 23.91 -12.09
N MET A 870 19.14 23.98 -11.70
CA MET A 870 20.19 23.26 -12.41
C MET A 870 20.03 21.75 -12.24
N ASN A 871 20.34 21.00 -13.31
CA ASN A 871 20.33 19.54 -13.34
C ASN A 871 19.00 18.94 -12.86
N ALA A 872 17.89 19.45 -13.41
CA ALA A 872 16.53 19.11 -12.99
C ALA A 872 15.74 18.38 -14.09
N CYS A 873 14.79 17.56 -13.67
CA CYS A 873 13.81 16.91 -14.53
C CYS A 873 12.43 17.06 -13.90
N TYR A 874 11.45 17.53 -14.68
CA TYR A 874 10.07 17.65 -14.24
C TYR A 874 9.31 16.37 -14.56
N VAL A 875 8.51 15.88 -13.64
CA VAL A 875 7.64 14.72 -13.84
C VAL A 875 6.23 15.14 -13.53
N VAL A 876 5.35 15.09 -14.53
CA VAL A 876 4.07 15.79 -14.49
C VAL A 876 2.99 14.87 -15.06
N ALA A 877 1.83 14.81 -14.40
CA ALA A 877 0.65 14.18 -14.99
C ALA A 877 -0.04 15.15 -15.97
N PRO A 878 -0.70 14.67 -17.03
CA PRO A 878 -1.45 15.53 -17.95
C PRO A 878 -2.41 16.48 -17.23
N GLU A 879 -3.08 15.99 -16.19
CA GLU A 879 -4.00 16.77 -15.36
C GLU A 879 -3.30 17.99 -14.75
N HIS A 880 -2.06 17.86 -14.29
CA HIS A 880 -1.32 18.93 -13.63
C HIS A 880 -0.93 20.06 -14.59
N ARG A 881 -0.40 19.69 -15.78
CA ARG A 881 -0.04 20.67 -16.82
C ARG A 881 -1.27 21.40 -17.33
N LEU A 882 -2.32 20.65 -17.67
CA LEU A 882 -3.57 21.23 -18.18
C LEU A 882 -4.23 22.12 -17.12
N SER A 883 -4.16 21.75 -15.84
CA SER A 883 -4.65 22.61 -14.75
C SER A 883 -3.96 23.97 -14.72
N LEU A 884 -2.64 24.01 -14.92
CA LEU A 884 -1.84 25.24 -14.91
C LEU A 884 -2.13 26.11 -16.13
N GLU A 885 -2.23 25.51 -17.32
CA GLU A 885 -2.59 26.23 -18.55
C GLU A 885 -4.01 26.82 -18.48
N MET A 886 -4.95 26.07 -17.93
CA MET A 886 -6.31 26.55 -17.74
C MET A 886 -6.42 27.61 -16.64
N LYS A 887 -5.54 27.59 -15.63
CA LYS A 887 -5.47 28.66 -14.61
C LYS A 887 -5.14 30.01 -15.24
N LEU A 888 -4.24 30.02 -16.23
CA LEU A 888 -3.96 31.21 -17.01
C LEU A 888 -5.22 31.70 -17.73
N GLN A 889 -5.96 30.81 -18.40
CA GLN A 889 -7.20 31.18 -19.10
C GLN A 889 -8.27 31.74 -18.15
N GLU A 890 -8.43 31.13 -16.97
CA GLU A 890 -9.31 31.62 -15.90
C GLU A 890 -8.93 33.05 -15.46
N TRP A 891 -7.65 33.29 -15.19
CA TRP A 891 -7.17 34.61 -14.78
C TRP A 891 -7.26 35.67 -15.87
N VAL A 892 -7.09 35.28 -17.14
CA VAL A 892 -7.34 36.17 -18.28
C VAL A 892 -8.83 36.57 -18.34
N TYR A 893 -9.73 35.61 -18.14
CA TYR A 893 -11.18 35.87 -18.11
C TYR A 893 -11.58 36.78 -16.92
N GLU A 894 -11.03 36.52 -15.74
CA GLU A 894 -11.26 37.32 -14.52
C GLU A 894 -10.54 38.68 -14.52
N LYS A 895 -9.71 38.97 -15.53
CA LYS A 895 -8.85 40.17 -15.61
C LYS A 895 -7.92 40.32 -14.40
N ASN A 896 -7.36 39.21 -13.94
CA ASN A 896 -6.41 39.19 -12.83
C ASN A 896 -5.07 39.81 -13.23
N VAL A 897 -4.49 40.65 -12.37
CA VAL A 897 -3.18 41.31 -12.57
C VAL A 897 -2.04 40.30 -12.77
N HIS A 898 -2.17 39.08 -12.22
CA HIS A 898 -1.17 38.02 -12.33
C HIS A 898 -1.24 37.18 -13.62
N ALA A 899 -2.19 37.44 -14.51
CA ALA A 899 -2.33 36.72 -15.78
C ALA A 899 -1.13 36.93 -16.72
N GLU A 900 -0.72 38.19 -16.96
CA GLU A 900 0.40 38.49 -17.86
C GLU A 900 1.74 37.93 -17.36
N PRO A 901 2.12 38.09 -16.07
CA PRO A 901 3.35 37.49 -15.55
C PRO A 901 3.34 35.95 -15.63
N LEU A 902 2.18 35.31 -15.45
CA LEU A 902 2.06 33.85 -15.59
C LEU A 902 2.23 33.41 -17.05
N ALA A 903 1.63 34.13 -17.99
CA ALA A 903 1.80 33.87 -19.42
C ALA A 903 3.28 34.01 -19.84
N ALA A 904 3.96 35.06 -19.36
CA ALA A 904 5.38 35.27 -19.62
C ALA A 904 6.24 34.12 -19.06
N LEU A 905 5.96 33.64 -17.85
CA LEU A 905 6.66 32.51 -17.23
C LEU A 905 6.48 31.22 -18.03
N LEU A 906 5.25 30.90 -18.45
CA LEU A 906 4.96 29.71 -19.25
C LEU A 906 5.63 29.78 -20.63
N ALA A 907 5.69 30.97 -21.25
CA ALA A 907 6.38 31.17 -22.53
C ALA A 907 7.92 31.11 -22.40
N GLN A 908 8.48 31.57 -21.28
CA GLN A 908 9.92 31.52 -21.00
C GLN A 908 10.42 30.09 -20.70
N SER A 909 9.55 29.24 -20.19
CA SER A 909 9.91 27.88 -19.76
C SER A 909 10.11 26.95 -20.96
N LYS A 910 11.36 26.82 -21.43
CA LYS A 910 11.73 25.89 -22.51
C LYS A 910 11.95 24.48 -21.96
N PHE A 911 10.90 23.65 -22.00
CA PHE A 911 10.97 22.24 -21.66
C PHE A 911 11.22 21.37 -22.90
N VAL A 912 11.89 20.24 -22.69
CA VAL A 912 11.87 19.12 -23.65
C VAL A 912 10.83 18.11 -23.16
N ASP A 913 9.68 18.06 -23.83
CA ASP A 913 8.57 17.21 -23.43
C ASP A 913 8.79 15.75 -23.89
N ILE A 914 8.78 14.82 -22.94
CA ILE A 914 8.90 13.38 -23.16
C ILE A 914 7.62 12.71 -22.68
N PHE A 915 6.95 11.92 -23.54
CA PHE A 915 5.65 11.32 -23.23
C PHE A 915 5.77 9.81 -23.05
N ASP A 916 5.32 9.28 -21.90
CA ASP A 916 5.20 7.84 -21.65
C ASP A 916 3.76 7.35 -21.88
N GLU A 917 3.56 6.27 -22.62
CA GLU A 917 2.22 5.80 -23.05
C GLU A 917 1.40 6.90 -23.76
N VAL A 918 1.96 7.41 -24.87
CA VAL A 918 1.40 8.48 -25.72
C VAL A 918 -0.05 8.23 -26.14
N ASP A 919 -0.38 6.97 -26.45
CA ASP A 919 -1.71 6.53 -26.86
C ASP A 919 -2.76 6.77 -25.76
N ALA A 920 -2.36 6.62 -24.49
CA ALA A 920 -3.19 6.92 -23.34
C ALA A 920 -3.15 8.42 -22.99
N LEU A 921 -1.98 9.05 -22.94
CA LEU A 921 -1.83 10.46 -22.53
C LEU A 921 -2.57 11.44 -23.46
N LEU A 922 -2.54 11.18 -24.76
CA LEU A 922 -3.22 12.01 -25.76
C LEU A 922 -4.67 11.59 -26.01
N HIS A 923 -5.17 10.58 -25.30
CA HIS A 923 -6.55 10.16 -25.41
C HIS A 923 -7.47 11.27 -24.89
N HIS A 924 -8.56 11.53 -25.61
CA HIS A 924 -9.59 12.51 -25.23
C HIS A 924 -10.21 12.28 -23.84
N ARG A 925 -9.99 11.11 -23.20
CA ARG A 925 -10.47 10.79 -21.85
C ARG A 925 -9.78 11.60 -20.76
N TYR A 926 -8.54 12.04 -21.01
CA TYR A 926 -7.77 12.87 -20.07
C TYR A 926 -7.86 14.37 -20.37
N GLN A 927 -8.68 14.77 -21.33
CA GLN A 927 -8.99 16.19 -21.54
C GLN A 927 -9.79 16.73 -20.35
N LEU A 928 -9.31 17.82 -19.78
CA LEU A 928 -10.00 18.51 -18.69
C LEU A 928 -10.85 19.65 -19.26
N VAL A 929 -12.11 19.72 -18.83
CA VAL A 929 -13.01 20.83 -19.14
C VAL A 929 -13.26 21.60 -17.84
N TYR A 930 -12.87 22.87 -17.79
CA TYR A 930 -13.14 23.74 -16.65
C TYR A 930 -14.25 24.74 -16.98
N ALA A 931 -15.30 24.72 -16.18
CA ALA A 931 -16.26 25.81 -16.15
C ALA A 931 -15.58 27.07 -15.60
N MET A 932 -15.67 28.19 -16.31
CA MET A 932 -15.19 29.51 -15.88
C MET A 932 -16.37 30.33 -15.35
N GLY A 933 -16.15 31.14 -14.31
CA GLY A 933 -17.18 31.96 -13.67
C GLY A 933 -17.89 31.28 -12.49
N THR A 934 -18.96 31.93 -11.99
CA THR A 934 -19.75 31.43 -10.85
C THR A 934 -20.67 30.29 -11.28
N PRO A 935 -20.83 29.23 -10.46
CA PRO A 935 -21.74 28.14 -10.77
C PRO A 935 -23.19 28.63 -10.82
N ASP A 936 -23.87 28.37 -11.94
CA ASP A 936 -25.29 28.68 -12.12
C ASP A 936 -26.15 27.40 -12.00
N ARG A 937 -27.45 27.57 -11.73
CA ARG A 937 -28.38 26.43 -11.67
C ARG A 937 -28.59 25.84 -13.07
N LEU A 938 -28.57 24.51 -13.15
CA LEU A 938 -28.87 23.81 -14.39
C LEU A 938 -30.35 24.02 -14.78
N ASP A 939 -30.59 24.47 -16.01
CA ASP A 939 -31.94 24.67 -16.55
C ASP A 939 -32.80 23.41 -16.48
N ASN A 940 -33.98 23.54 -15.84
CA ASN A 940 -34.99 22.49 -15.71
C ASN A 940 -34.44 21.16 -15.13
N CYS A 941 -33.51 21.24 -14.16
CA CYS A 941 -32.87 20.08 -13.55
C CYS A 941 -33.86 19.00 -13.05
N GLU A 942 -34.91 19.41 -12.33
CA GLU A 942 -35.94 18.49 -11.82
C GLU A 942 -36.64 17.73 -12.95
N THR A 943 -37.01 18.44 -14.02
CA THR A 943 -37.64 17.84 -15.20
C THR A 943 -36.72 16.82 -15.89
N ARG A 944 -35.43 17.14 -16.03
CA ARG A 944 -34.42 16.23 -16.60
C ARG A 944 -34.27 14.96 -15.76
N ALA A 945 -34.25 15.08 -14.43
CA ALA A 945 -34.18 13.95 -13.52
C ALA A 945 -35.42 13.06 -13.57
N VAL A 946 -36.62 13.66 -13.63
CA VAL A 946 -37.89 12.92 -13.81
C VAL A 946 -37.91 12.15 -15.13
N VAL A 947 -37.37 12.74 -16.21
CA VAL A 947 -37.22 12.05 -17.50
C VAL A 947 -36.27 10.86 -17.43
N ALA A 948 -35.10 11.02 -16.79
CA ALA A 948 -34.16 9.92 -16.59
C ALA A 948 -34.80 8.76 -15.80
N GLN A 949 -35.52 9.07 -14.71
CA GLN A 949 -36.26 8.09 -13.91
C GLN A 949 -37.38 7.42 -14.70
N GLY A 950 -38.12 8.18 -15.53
CA GLY A 950 -39.16 7.64 -16.40
C GLY A 950 -38.63 6.64 -17.43
N LEU A 951 -37.50 6.95 -18.07
CA LEU A 951 -36.84 6.03 -19.00
C LEU A 951 -36.40 4.74 -18.30
N LEU A 952 -35.77 4.84 -17.12
CA LEU A 952 -35.37 3.68 -16.33
C LEU A 952 -36.58 2.86 -15.85
N ALA A 953 -37.67 3.52 -15.47
CA ALA A 953 -38.91 2.86 -15.07
C ALA A 953 -39.48 2.04 -16.22
N VAL A 954 -39.60 2.62 -17.42
CA VAL A 954 -40.09 1.90 -18.61
C VAL A 954 -39.22 0.69 -18.92
N LEU A 955 -37.89 0.84 -18.90
CA LEU A 955 -36.97 -0.29 -19.10
C LEU A 955 -37.15 -1.40 -18.04
N ASN A 956 -37.46 -1.03 -16.79
CA ASN A 956 -37.65 -1.99 -15.69
C ASN A 956 -39.03 -2.66 -15.69
N THR A 957 -40.09 -1.96 -16.11
CA THR A 957 -41.48 -2.44 -16.11
C THR A 957 -41.90 -3.13 -17.41
N CYS A 958 -41.02 -3.25 -18.39
CA CYS A 958 -41.30 -3.99 -19.63
C CYS A 958 -41.74 -5.43 -19.31
N ASP A 959 -42.89 -5.81 -19.89
CA ASP A 959 -43.38 -7.19 -19.88
C ASP A 959 -42.37 -8.12 -20.56
N ARG A 960 -42.29 -9.36 -20.06
CA ARG A 960 -41.35 -10.37 -20.58
C ARG A 960 -41.59 -10.68 -22.07
N ASP A 961 -42.82 -10.52 -22.53
CA ASP A 961 -43.24 -10.78 -23.91
C ASP A 961 -43.09 -9.54 -24.81
N SER A 962 -42.68 -8.39 -24.26
CA SER A 962 -42.48 -7.18 -25.05
C SER A 962 -41.25 -7.29 -25.95
N ARG A 963 -41.35 -6.73 -27.17
CA ARG A 963 -40.23 -6.66 -28.13
C ARG A 963 -39.02 -5.92 -27.55
N LEU A 964 -39.24 -4.95 -26.66
CA LEU A 964 -38.16 -4.24 -25.95
C LEU A 964 -37.42 -5.16 -24.97
N HIS A 965 -38.12 -6.00 -24.21
CA HIS A 965 -37.48 -6.97 -23.32
C HIS A 965 -36.65 -8.00 -24.08
N GLN A 966 -37.18 -8.53 -25.20
CA GLN A 966 -36.46 -9.47 -26.07
C GLN A 966 -35.19 -8.83 -26.66
N TRP A 967 -35.28 -7.57 -27.08
CA TRP A 967 -34.13 -6.83 -27.59
C TRP A 967 -33.04 -6.65 -26.52
N ILE A 968 -33.42 -6.25 -25.29
CA ILE A 968 -32.49 -6.10 -24.16
C ILE A 968 -31.86 -7.45 -23.79
N PHE A 969 -32.60 -8.55 -23.86
CA PHE A 969 -32.07 -9.89 -23.60
C PHE A 969 -30.99 -10.29 -24.62
N GLN A 970 -31.16 -9.92 -25.90
CA GLN A 970 -30.20 -10.23 -26.96
C GLN A 970 -28.93 -9.36 -26.87
N HIS A 971 -29.11 -8.05 -26.72
CA HIS A 971 -28.03 -7.05 -26.83
C HIS A 971 -27.53 -6.50 -25.49
N GLY A 972 -28.10 -6.93 -24.37
CA GLY A 972 -27.75 -6.48 -23.02
C GLY A 972 -27.47 -7.60 -22.02
N LEU A 973 -27.34 -7.20 -20.76
CA LEU A 973 -27.16 -7.99 -19.56
C LEU A 973 -28.23 -7.52 -18.57
N GLN A 974 -28.94 -8.46 -17.96
CA GLN A 974 -29.97 -8.16 -16.96
C GLN A 974 -29.96 -9.24 -15.87
N ASN A 975 -30.25 -8.85 -14.63
CA ASN A 975 -30.34 -9.77 -13.51
C ASN A 975 -31.80 -10.19 -13.29
N THR A 976 -32.14 -11.44 -13.65
CA THR A 976 -33.51 -11.95 -13.60
C THR A 976 -33.95 -12.46 -12.23
N ASN A 977 -33.04 -12.50 -11.25
CA ASN A 977 -33.26 -13.13 -9.94
C ASN A 977 -33.73 -12.16 -8.83
N LYS A 978 -33.94 -10.88 -9.14
CA LYS A 978 -34.41 -9.88 -8.15
C LYS A 978 -35.94 -9.82 -8.07
N SER A 979 -36.48 -9.36 -6.93
CA SER A 979 -37.92 -9.19 -6.69
C SER A 979 -38.55 -8.25 -7.72
N LYS A 980 -39.88 -8.37 -7.95
CA LYS A 980 -40.63 -7.51 -8.89
C LYS A 980 -40.52 -6.01 -8.58
N SER A 981 -40.18 -5.64 -7.35
CA SER A 981 -40.02 -4.28 -6.87
C SER A 981 -38.59 -3.72 -6.98
N ALA A 982 -37.61 -4.54 -7.34
CA ALA A 982 -36.22 -4.13 -7.48
C ALA A 982 -35.85 -3.80 -8.95
N PHE A 983 -34.85 -2.93 -9.13
CA PHE A 983 -34.33 -2.61 -10.45
C PHE A 983 -33.49 -3.78 -11.02
N ARG A 984 -33.75 -4.18 -12.28
CA ARG A 984 -33.19 -5.40 -12.93
C ARG A 984 -31.73 -5.31 -13.38
N GLU A 985 -30.97 -4.30 -12.95
CA GLU A 985 -29.56 -4.09 -13.31
C GLU A 985 -29.29 -4.18 -14.82
N ILE A 986 -30.05 -3.40 -15.60
CA ILE A 986 -30.00 -3.42 -17.06
C ILE A 986 -28.73 -2.74 -17.57
N ARG A 987 -27.96 -3.45 -18.40
CA ARG A 987 -26.76 -2.94 -19.06
C ARG A 987 -26.70 -3.39 -20.52
N LEU A 988 -26.21 -2.55 -21.42
CA LEU A 988 -25.99 -2.92 -22.83
C LEU A 988 -24.57 -3.45 -23.07
N LYS A 989 -24.42 -4.39 -24.01
CA LYS A 989 -23.10 -4.85 -24.47
C LYS A 989 -22.39 -3.71 -25.22
N VAL A 990 -21.06 -3.67 -25.15
CA VAL A 990 -20.25 -2.71 -25.92
C VAL A 990 -20.15 -3.21 -27.38
N GLY A 991 -20.27 -2.29 -28.35
CA GLY A 991 -20.14 -2.62 -29.78
C GLY A 991 -21.43 -3.11 -30.45
N VAL A 992 -22.60 -2.77 -29.91
CA VAL A 992 -23.90 -3.01 -30.57
C VAL A 992 -23.94 -2.19 -31.87
N PRO A 993 -24.31 -2.77 -33.03
CA PRO A 993 -24.37 -2.05 -34.30
C PRO A 993 -25.41 -0.93 -34.26
N GLU A 994 -25.13 0.19 -34.92
CA GLU A 994 -25.98 1.40 -34.90
C GLU A 994 -27.42 1.11 -35.36
N ALA A 995 -27.62 0.22 -36.34
CA ALA A 995 -28.96 -0.18 -36.79
C ALA A 995 -29.80 -0.83 -35.68
N ALA A 996 -29.18 -1.60 -34.79
CA ALA A 996 -29.85 -2.20 -33.64
C ALA A 996 -30.11 -1.15 -32.54
N LEU A 997 -29.22 -0.18 -32.36
CA LEU A 997 -29.44 0.95 -31.44
C LEU A 997 -30.59 1.85 -31.91
N GLU A 998 -30.74 2.05 -33.22
CA GLU A 998 -31.87 2.79 -33.78
C GLU A 998 -33.20 2.07 -33.51
N GLU A 999 -33.24 0.74 -33.67
CA GLU A 999 -34.39 -0.06 -33.28
C GLU A 999 -34.69 0.06 -31.79
N PHE A 1000 -33.66 0.01 -30.93
CA PHE A 1000 -33.81 0.21 -29.49
C PHE A 1000 -34.43 1.57 -29.15
N ARG A 1001 -33.90 2.68 -29.70
CA ARG A 1001 -34.45 4.02 -29.48
C ARG A 1001 -35.92 4.08 -29.90
N ARG A 1002 -36.28 3.47 -31.03
CA ARG A 1002 -37.67 3.38 -31.52
C ARG A 1002 -38.56 2.61 -30.55
N LEU A 1003 -38.11 1.46 -30.05
CA LEU A 1003 -38.86 0.63 -29.10
C LEU A 1003 -39.06 1.36 -27.76
N VAL A 1004 -38.04 2.04 -27.25
CA VAL A 1004 -38.12 2.85 -26.03
C VAL A 1004 -39.10 4.01 -26.21
N ALA A 1005 -39.06 4.73 -27.33
CA ALA A 1005 -40.00 5.82 -27.61
C ALA A 1005 -41.47 5.32 -27.64
N HIS A 1006 -41.72 4.17 -28.28
CA HIS A 1006 -43.06 3.56 -28.29
C HIS A 1006 -43.50 3.09 -26.90
N ALA A 1007 -42.58 2.51 -26.12
CA ALA A 1007 -42.86 2.05 -24.77
C ALA A 1007 -43.17 3.22 -23.82
N MET A 1008 -42.46 4.34 -23.95
CA MET A 1008 -42.74 5.58 -23.20
C MET A 1008 -44.13 6.16 -23.51
N ILE A 1009 -44.59 6.07 -24.75
CA ILE A 1009 -45.95 6.51 -25.16
C ILE A 1009 -47.02 5.54 -24.60
N ALA A 1010 -46.73 4.24 -24.57
CA ALA A 1010 -47.67 3.22 -24.13
C ALA A 1010 -47.79 3.09 -22.60
N HIS A 1011 -46.68 3.27 -21.86
CA HIS A 1011 -46.57 3.08 -20.41
C HIS A 1011 -46.14 4.39 -19.74
N SER A 1012 -46.96 5.43 -19.88
CA SER A 1012 -46.66 6.73 -19.28
C SER A 1012 -46.78 6.66 -17.76
N SER A 1013 -45.69 6.95 -17.04
CA SER A 1013 -45.78 7.25 -15.61
C SER A 1013 -46.64 8.51 -15.38
N VAL A 1014 -47.03 8.79 -14.13
CA VAL A 1014 -47.89 9.95 -13.77
C VAL A 1014 -47.38 11.26 -14.38
N HIS A 1015 -46.06 11.44 -14.48
CA HIS A 1015 -45.43 12.64 -15.07
C HIS A 1015 -45.46 12.70 -16.60
N PHE A 1016 -45.72 11.58 -17.28
CA PHE A 1016 -45.71 11.45 -18.74
C PHE A 1016 -47.11 11.18 -19.33
N GLN A 1017 -48.17 11.19 -18.51
CA GLN A 1017 -49.54 10.88 -18.95
C GLN A 1017 -50.01 11.78 -20.10
N TRP A 1018 -49.51 13.02 -20.16
CA TRP A 1018 -49.76 13.96 -21.25
C TRP A 1018 -49.25 13.45 -22.62
N LEU A 1019 -48.17 12.66 -22.68
CA LEU A 1019 -47.66 12.07 -23.94
C LEU A 1019 -48.68 11.08 -24.53
N GLY A 1020 -49.26 10.23 -23.68
CA GLY A 1020 -50.29 9.28 -24.08
C GLY A 1020 -51.56 9.98 -24.54
N LEU A 1021 -52.05 10.95 -23.74
CA LEU A 1021 -53.24 11.74 -24.05
C LEU A 1021 -53.09 12.58 -25.32
N TRP A 1022 -51.88 13.07 -25.62
CA TRP A 1022 -51.62 13.83 -26.83
C TRP A 1022 -51.55 12.94 -28.07
N CYS A 1023 -50.88 11.79 -27.98
CA CYS A 1023 -50.83 10.81 -29.06
C CYS A 1023 -52.22 10.24 -29.41
N GLN A 1024 -53.17 10.23 -28.46
CA GLN A 1024 -54.55 9.83 -28.69
C GLN A 1024 -55.35 10.84 -29.54
N LYS A 1025 -54.91 12.09 -29.67
CA LYS A 1025 -55.61 13.12 -30.45
C LYS A 1025 -55.52 12.92 -31.97
N SER A 1026 -54.45 12.30 -32.48
CA SER A 1026 -54.28 11.93 -33.90
C SER A 1026 -53.12 10.96 -34.09
N SER A 1027 -53.26 9.99 -34.98
CA SER A 1027 -52.15 9.10 -35.40
C SER A 1027 -51.00 9.86 -36.04
N ALA A 1028 -51.27 10.96 -36.76
CA ALA A 1028 -50.26 11.83 -37.34
C ALA A 1028 -49.39 12.51 -36.27
N HIS A 1029 -49.95 12.82 -35.09
CA HIS A 1029 -49.19 13.38 -33.96
C HIS A 1029 -48.23 12.35 -33.35
N LYS A 1030 -48.62 11.07 -33.30
CA LYS A 1030 -47.77 9.99 -32.80
C LYS A 1030 -46.52 9.81 -33.66
N ASP A 1031 -46.68 9.76 -34.98
CA ASP A 1031 -45.56 9.60 -35.91
C ASP A 1031 -44.68 10.86 -35.98
N ALA A 1032 -45.27 12.06 -35.87
CA ALA A 1032 -44.51 13.31 -35.76
C ALA A 1032 -43.68 13.35 -34.46
N LEU A 1033 -44.26 12.95 -33.32
CA LEU A 1033 -43.56 12.92 -32.03
C LEU A 1033 -42.41 11.91 -32.02
N VAL A 1034 -42.64 10.68 -32.49
CA VAL A 1034 -41.59 9.65 -32.56
C VAL A 1034 -40.46 10.10 -33.50
N ARG A 1035 -40.77 10.72 -34.63
CA ARG A 1035 -39.74 11.30 -35.51
C ARG A 1035 -38.95 12.40 -34.82
N CYS A 1036 -39.61 13.30 -34.09
CA CYS A 1036 -38.94 14.37 -33.34
C CYS A 1036 -38.01 13.84 -32.24
N LEU A 1037 -38.42 12.78 -31.53
CA LEU A 1037 -37.62 12.17 -30.46
C LEU A 1037 -36.40 11.38 -30.96
N LEU A 1038 -36.42 10.91 -32.21
CA LEU A 1038 -35.38 10.04 -32.78
C LEU A 1038 -34.42 10.75 -33.74
N LEU A 1039 -34.88 11.78 -34.46
CA LEU A 1039 -34.08 12.49 -35.45
C LEU A 1039 -33.31 13.66 -34.83
N LYS A 1040 -32.01 13.76 -35.15
CA LYS A 1040 -31.16 14.88 -34.74
C LYS A 1040 -31.63 16.20 -35.34
N ASP A 1041 -32.00 16.19 -36.62
CA ASP A 1041 -32.43 17.38 -37.38
C ASP A 1041 -33.95 17.47 -37.58
N GLY A 1042 -34.74 16.78 -36.76
CA GLY A 1042 -36.20 16.83 -36.86
C GLY A 1042 -36.77 18.21 -36.53
N GLU A 1043 -37.55 18.78 -37.45
CA GLU A 1043 -38.32 20.01 -37.23
C GLU A 1043 -39.42 19.82 -36.18
N ILE A 1044 -39.67 20.86 -35.38
CA ILE A 1044 -40.64 20.90 -34.27
C ILE A 1044 -42.00 21.44 -34.78
N ASP A 1045 -42.35 21.14 -36.03
CA ASP A 1045 -43.57 21.66 -36.64
C ASP A 1045 -44.83 21.00 -36.05
N GLY A 1046 -45.75 21.83 -35.54
CA GLY A 1046 -46.99 21.41 -34.87
C GLY A 1046 -46.91 21.28 -33.33
N LEU A 1047 -45.75 21.49 -32.72
CA LEU A 1047 -45.54 21.35 -31.26
C LEU A 1047 -45.42 22.71 -30.53
N GLN A 1048 -45.64 23.83 -31.23
CA GLN A 1048 -45.57 25.21 -30.71
C GLN A 1048 -46.55 25.45 -29.54
N CYS A 1049 -47.66 24.70 -29.49
CA CYS A 1049 -48.66 24.77 -28.41
C CYS A 1049 -48.14 24.30 -27.05
N LEU A 1050 -47.02 23.57 -26.99
CA LEU A 1050 -46.39 23.13 -25.75
C LEU A 1050 -45.29 24.07 -25.25
N ALA A 1051 -44.82 25.02 -26.06
CA ALA A 1051 -43.61 25.81 -25.80
C ALA A 1051 -43.61 26.58 -24.46
N SER A 1052 -44.79 26.85 -23.87
CA SER A 1052 -44.97 27.52 -22.58
C SER A 1052 -45.23 26.60 -21.38
N THR A 1053 -45.16 25.27 -21.57
CA THR A 1053 -45.45 24.27 -20.51
C THR A 1053 -44.24 23.44 -20.11
N SER A 1054 -44.24 22.91 -18.87
CA SER A 1054 -43.23 21.95 -18.38
C SER A 1054 -43.12 20.68 -19.24
N ALA A 1055 -44.16 20.37 -20.03
CA ALA A 1055 -44.17 19.32 -21.04
C ALA A 1055 -43.11 19.53 -22.14
N TYR A 1056 -42.82 20.77 -22.53
CA TYR A 1056 -41.80 21.07 -23.54
C TYR A 1056 -40.40 20.78 -23.03
N ALA A 1057 -40.09 21.14 -21.78
CA ALA A 1057 -38.82 20.81 -21.15
C ALA A 1057 -38.61 19.28 -21.04
N SER A 1058 -39.66 18.53 -20.67
CA SER A 1058 -39.65 17.06 -20.65
C SER A 1058 -39.40 16.46 -22.03
N MET A 1059 -40.00 17.04 -23.08
CA MET A 1059 -39.82 16.60 -24.46
C MET A 1059 -38.39 16.83 -24.95
N LEU A 1060 -37.82 18.02 -24.68
CA LEU A 1060 -36.43 18.32 -25.03
C LEU A 1060 -35.45 17.38 -24.33
N ALA A 1061 -35.68 17.09 -23.04
CA ALA A 1061 -34.88 16.12 -22.31
C ALA A 1061 -35.00 14.70 -22.91
N LEU A 1062 -36.21 14.25 -23.26
CA LEU A 1062 -36.43 12.95 -23.92
C LEU A 1062 -35.73 12.85 -25.27
N ARG A 1063 -35.80 13.91 -26.09
CA ARG A 1063 -35.07 14.01 -27.36
C ARG A 1063 -33.56 13.97 -27.12
N GLY A 1064 -33.06 14.68 -26.10
CA GLY A 1064 -31.66 14.64 -25.67
C GLY A 1064 -31.20 13.21 -25.38
N PHE A 1065 -31.98 12.46 -24.58
CA PHE A 1065 -31.63 11.08 -24.23
C PHE A 1065 -31.67 10.11 -25.41
N LEU A 1066 -32.63 10.25 -26.33
CA LEU A 1066 -32.87 9.31 -27.43
C LEU A 1066 -32.14 9.68 -28.73
N ALA A 1067 -32.36 10.88 -29.29
CA ALA A 1067 -31.81 11.27 -30.60
C ALA A 1067 -30.28 11.41 -30.60
N PHE A 1068 -29.70 11.82 -29.47
CA PHE A 1068 -28.25 12.01 -29.31
C PHE A 1068 -27.55 10.82 -28.67
N GLY A 1069 -28.30 9.77 -28.35
CA GLY A 1069 -27.77 8.49 -27.88
C GLY A 1069 -27.17 8.50 -26.47
N ILE A 1070 -27.58 9.43 -25.62
CA ILE A 1070 -27.12 9.52 -24.23
C ILE A 1070 -27.60 8.31 -23.42
N LEU A 1071 -28.82 7.81 -23.68
CA LEU A 1071 -29.41 6.68 -22.99
C LEU A 1071 -28.56 5.41 -23.15
N GLU A 1072 -28.29 4.99 -24.38
CA GLU A 1072 -27.49 3.80 -24.64
C GLU A 1072 -26.04 3.97 -24.19
N HIS A 1073 -25.47 5.17 -24.31
CA HIS A 1073 -24.13 5.46 -23.81
C HIS A 1073 -24.04 5.18 -22.30
N CYS A 1074 -24.99 5.69 -21.51
CA CYS A 1074 -25.02 5.47 -20.07
C CYS A 1074 -25.24 3.99 -19.71
N LEU A 1075 -26.11 3.29 -20.45
CA LEU A 1075 -26.39 1.86 -20.23
C LEU A 1075 -25.22 0.93 -20.62
N GLN A 1076 -24.29 1.37 -21.47
CA GLN A 1076 -23.09 0.60 -21.80
C GLN A 1076 -22.00 0.69 -20.70
N GLN A 1077 -22.03 1.75 -19.90
CA GLN A 1077 -21.05 1.98 -18.83
C GLN A 1077 -21.14 0.92 -17.73
N ARG A 1078 -19.99 0.53 -17.18
CA ARG A 1078 -19.87 -0.45 -16.11
C ARG A 1078 -19.92 0.23 -14.74
N PRO A 1079 -20.90 -0.12 -13.87
CA PRO A 1079 -20.95 0.41 -12.52
C PRO A 1079 -19.74 -0.05 -11.71
N ARG A 1080 -19.28 0.79 -10.79
CA ARG A 1080 -18.09 0.60 -9.93
C ARG A 1080 -16.77 0.41 -10.68
N VAL A 1081 -16.74 0.57 -12.00
CA VAL A 1081 -15.51 0.48 -12.80
C VAL A 1081 -15.33 1.73 -13.65
N GLN A 1082 -16.41 2.21 -14.27
CA GLN A 1082 -16.40 3.44 -15.06
C GLN A 1082 -17.10 4.58 -14.34
N TYR A 1083 -18.09 4.28 -13.49
CA TYR A 1083 -18.79 5.28 -12.67
C TYR A 1083 -19.32 4.68 -11.36
N GLY A 1084 -19.60 5.56 -10.40
CA GLY A 1084 -20.25 5.21 -9.13
C GLY A 1084 -20.34 6.42 -8.21
N VAL A 1085 -20.95 6.24 -7.03
CA VAL A 1085 -21.01 7.27 -5.98
C VAL A 1085 -19.88 7.01 -4.98
N ASP A 1086 -19.15 8.06 -4.61
CA ASP A 1086 -18.13 8.02 -3.55
C ASP A 1086 -18.75 8.43 -2.20
N PRO A 1087 -18.81 7.52 -1.20
CA PRO A 1087 -19.37 7.82 0.11
C PRO A 1087 -18.61 8.92 0.87
N HIS A 1088 -17.32 9.11 0.57
CA HIS A 1088 -16.45 10.04 1.29
C HIS A 1088 -16.46 11.46 0.72
N ARG A 1089 -17.05 11.67 -0.46
CA ARG A 1089 -17.11 12.97 -1.14
C ARG A 1089 -18.27 13.81 -0.62
N HIS A 1090 -18.04 14.55 0.46
CA HIS A 1090 -18.98 15.57 0.95
C HIS A 1090 -18.69 16.95 0.32
N PRO A 1091 -19.70 17.76 -0.06
CA PRO A 1091 -21.16 17.55 0.02
C PRO A 1091 -21.82 16.95 -1.24
N LYS A 1092 -21.07 16.70 -2.33
CA LYS A 1092 -21.64 16.31 -3.64
C LYS A 1092 -21.88 14.81 -3.75
N ARG A 1093 -23.15 14.40 -3.77
CA ARG A 1093 -23.62 13.00 -3.91
C ARG A 1093 -24.01 12.63 -5.34
N LEU A 1094 -23.10 12.88 -6.30
CA LEU A 1094 -23.31 12.59 -7.72
C LEU A 1094 -22.49 11.37 -8.13
N ALA A 1095 -22.93 10.66 -9.18
CA ALA A 1095 -22.08 9.67 -9.84
C ALA A 1095 -20.88 10.36 -10.49
N ILE A 1096 -19.70 9.80 -10.25
CA ILE A 1096 -18.43 10.31 -10.71
C ILE A 1096 -17.68 9.24 -11.50
N PRO A 1097 -16.75 9.61 -12.40
CA PRO A 1097 -15.91 8.66 -13.10
C PRO A 1097 -15.02 7.86 -12.14
N PHE A 1098 -14.78 6.60 -12.45
CA PHE A 1098 -13.86 5.73 -11.70
C PHE A 1098 -12.54 5.57 -12.47
N ARG A 1099 -11.42 5.60 -11.75
CA ARG A 1099 -10.07 5.42 -12.33
C ARG A 1099 -9.74 3.93 -12.52
N ALA A 1100 -10.25 3.10 -11.62
CA ALA A 1100 -10.16 1.65 -11.65
C ALA A 1100 -11.40 1.06 -10.96
N ALA A 1101 -11.50 -0.28 -10.91
CA ALA A 1101 -12.56 -0.96 -10.16
C ALA A 1101 -12.55 -0.50 -8.70
N ASP A 1102 -13.70 -0.04 -8.21
CA ASP A 1102 -13.94 0.47 -6.86
C ASP A 1102 -13.06 1.67 -6.44
N VAL A 1103 -12.36 2.32 -7.39
CA VAL A 1103 -11.52 3.50 -7.14
C VAL A 1103 -12.16 4.74 -7.78
N PRO A 1104 -12.95 5.52 -7.00
CA PRO A 1104 -13.54 6.75 -7.49
C PRO A 1104 -12.49 7.80 -7.86
N SER A 1105 -12.75 8.58 -8.91
CA SER A 1105 -11.96 9.77 -9.19
C SER A 1105 -12.39 10.92 -8.27
N ALA A 1106 -11.58 11.20 -7.25
CA ALA A 1106 -11.91 12.13 -6.17
C ALA A 1106 -12.36 13.54 -6.64
N ARG A 1107 -11.88 14.00 -7.81
CA ARG A 1107 -12.09 15.38 -8.29
C ARG A 1107 -12.76 15.48 -9.66
N ALA A 1108 -13.01 14.37 -10.35
CA ALA A 1108 -13.66 14.40 -11.66
C ALA A 1108 -15.19 14.40 -11.52
N GLU A 1109 -15.86 15.01 -12.49
CA GLU A 1109 -17.32 15.00 -12.69
C GLU A 1109 -17.58 14.75 -14.18
N PHE A 1110 -18.75 14.22 -14.52
CA PHE A 1110 -19.14 14.08 -15.93
C PHE A 1110 -19.45 15.47 -16.50
N GLY A 1111 -18.78 15.83 -17.61
CA GLY A 1111 -18.97 17.15 -18.23
C GLY A 1111 -20.36 17.37 -18.83
N HIS A 1112 -21.06 16.30 -19.23
CA HIS A 1112 -22.43 16.40 -19.74
C HIS A 1112 -23.45 16.24 -18.61
N PRO A 1113 -24.34 17.23 -18.35
CA PRO A 1113 -25.25 17.20 -17.21
C PRO A 1113 -26.22 16.02 -17.25
N ASP A 1114 -26.80 15.71 -18.42
CA ASP A 1114 -27.74 14.59 -18.54
C ASP A 1114 -27.10 13.21 -18.29
N VAL A 1115 -25.82 13.03 -18.64
CA VAL A 1115 -25.04 11.82 -18.31
C VAL A 1115 -24.85 11.74 -16.80
N SER A 1116 -24.48 12.85 -16.16
CA SER A 1116 -24.31 12.90 -14.69
C SER A 1116 -25.62 12.55 -13.98
N ILE A 1117 -26.75 13.13 -14.37
CA ILE A 1117 -28.08 12.86 -13.79
C ILE A 1117 -28.46 11.39 -13.95
N PHE A 1118 -28.31 10.84 -15.16
CA PHE A 1118 -28.71 9.48 -15.47
C PHE A 1118 -27.84 8.45 -14.73
N LEU A 1119 -26.51 8.59 -14.77
CA LEU A 1119 -25.59 7.70 -14.06
C LEU A 1119 -25.72 7.82 -12.54
N THR A 1120 -26.04 8.99 -12.00
CA THR A 1120 -26.32 9.18 -10.57
C THR A 1120 -27.54 8.38 -10.16
N THR A 1121 -28.65 8.53 -10.89
CA THR A 1121 -29.89 7.80 -10.64
C THR A 1121 -29.65 6.29 -10.68
N LEU A 1122 -28.93 5.84 -11.70
CA LEU A 1122 -28.64 4.43 -11.94
C LEU A 1122 -27.70 3.85 -10.86
N ALA A 1123 -26.67 4.58 -10.43
CA ALA A 1123 -25.80 4.18 -9.34
C ALA A 1123 -26.57 3.96 -8.02
N TYR A 1124 -27.52 4.84 -7.70
CA TYR A 1124 -28.40 4.68 -6.53
C TYR A 1124 -29.37 3.52 -6.67
N TYR A 1125 -29.90 3.24 -7.87
CA TYR A 1125 -30.71 2.04 -8.10
C TYR A 1125 -29.93 0.74 -7.92
N TYR A 1126 -28.61 0.75 -8.10
CA TYR A 1126 -27.75 -0.41 -7.87
C TYR A 1126 -27.30 -0.55 -6.42
N GLN A 1127 -26.95 0.56 -5.77
CA GLN A 1127 -26.39 0.56 -4.41
C GLN A 1127 -27.48 0.59 -3.32
N GLY A 1128 -28.67 1.13 -3.62
CA GLY A 1128 -29.68 1.45 -2.61
C GLY A 1128 -29.40 2.80 -1.92
N LEU A 1129 -30.36 3.24 -1.10
CA LEU A 1129 -30.24 4.42 -0.26
C LEU A 1129 -29.95 4.00 1.19
N THR A 1130 -29.07 4.73 1.88
CA THR A 1130 -28.83 4.55 3.32
C THR A 1130 -29.93 5.24 4.14
N GLU A 1131 -30.10 4.85 5.41
CA GLU A 1131 -31.09 5.47 6.31
C GLU A 1131 -30.94 7.01 6.40
N THR A 1132 -29.70 7.49 6.43
CA THR A 1132 -29.36 8.94 6.42
C THR A 1132 -29.62 9.65 5.09
N GLN A 1133 -29.87 8.91 4.00
CA GLN A 1133 -30.20 9.44 2.68
C GLN A 1133 -31.71 9.48 2.44
N VAL A 1134 -32.48 8.74 3.25
CA VAL A 1134 -33.94 8.80 3.23
C VAL A 1134 -34.35 10.00 4.08
N PRO A 1135 -35.07 10.99 3.52
CA PRO A 1135 -35.57 12.10 4.34
C PRO A 1135 -36.50 11.56 5.43
N PRO A 1136 -36.54 12.19 6.63
CA PRO A 1136 -37.42 11.76 7.71
C PRO A 1136 -38.88 11.74 7.21
N LEU A 1137 -39.59 10.67 7.52
CA LEU A 1137 -40.97 10.39 7.07
C LEU A 1137 -41.95 11.55 7.30
N GLU A 1138 -41.67 12.45 8.25
CA GLU A 1138 -42.48 13.64 8.53
C GLU A 1138 -42.54 14.67 7.38
N SER A 1139 -41.61 14.64 6.42
CA SER A 1139 -41.64 15.55 5.27
C SER A 1139 -42.37 15.00 4.03
N MET A 1140 -43.03 13.84 4.12
CA MET A 1140 -43.77 13.21 3.00
C MET A 1140 -45.28 13.17 3.27
N PRO A 1141 -46.04 14.21 2.88
CA PRO A 1141 -47.48 14.33 3.19
C PRO A 1141 -48.39 13.30 2.49
N MET A 1142 -47.86 12.47 1.56
CA MET A 1142 -48.68 11.52 0.78
C MET A 1142 -48.73 10.08 1.33
N LEU A 1143 -47.85 9.68 2.26
CA LEU A 1143 -47.84 8.31 2.78
C LEU A 1143 -48.72 8.10 4.01
N SER A 1144 -49.07 9.16 4.76
CA SER A 1144 -50.01 9.03 5.91
C SER A 1144 -51.44 8.67 5.49
N LEU A 1145 -51.82 8.91 4.24
CA LEU A 1145 -53.15 8.59 3.69
C LEU A 1145 -53.27 7.17 3.14
N MET A 1146 -52.16 6.45 2.89
CA MET A 1146 -52.21 5.07 2.36
C MET A 1146 -52.19 4.00 3.46
N PHE A 1147 -51.74 4.31 4.67
CA PHE A 1147 -51.74 3.37 5.80
C PHE A 1147 -52.98 3.48 6.71
N SER A 1148 -53.98 4.28 6.32
CA SER A 1148 -55.26 4.40 7.04
C SER A 1148 -56.44 3.71 6.34
N LYS A 1149 -56.20 2.70 5.50
CA LYS A 1149 -57.25 1.82 4.96
C LYS A 1149 -56.87 0.35 5.02
#